data_AF-A0AAD5XKH8-F1
#
_entry.id   AF-A0AAD5XKH8-F1
#
_cell.length_a   1.000
_cell.length_b   1.000
_cell.length_c   1.000
_cell.angle_alpha   90.00
_cell.angle_beta   90.00
_cell.angle_gamma   90.00
#
_symmetry.space_group_name_H-M   'P 1'
#
loop_
_entity.id
_entity.type
_entity.pdbx_description
1 polymer ?
#
loop_
_entity_poly.entity_id
_entity_poly.type
_entity_poly.pdbx_seq_one_letter_code
_entity_poly.pdbx_strand_id
1 'polypeptide(L)'
;MTTQSKYPLLFSPLKVGDMQLAHRIVLAPLTRSRSPNYIANVHNALYYAQRTTPGGLLVSEGTTIDPTANGYPDVPALYTKEHALGTSATSPFLVQSTELNFAFKAWTTTTEAVHNKKGFIYAQLWHVGRLSQPKFQPNNQLQVSSSATSARRNRALARALTVPEIKELVNAYANSAKLAIEVAGFDGVEIHAAHGYLIEQFLNDNSNLRTDHYGGSIENRSRFLFEILDAILAVVPTSKVAIRISPECNMQGMKDSNPVALYTYVLSRLNKYNLSYIQLTEPVWGMWLPGPKHSESKLNSYRKLLNNHNTKVMLTGGYTGDIAEEALQAGRGDFIGIGRDFITNPDIVDRLRFGKAVTQYDNAGSGYYTGGKHLYTDYPTWLEQESEKFLSKSRSPNFVANALNALYYAQRATPGGLLISEGTTIDPTANGYPNVPAIYTEEHALGWRASTDAVHRKGGFIYAQLWHVGRLSQPKFQPDNQLPVSSSATTAREGREAARALTVAEIKDIVKAYAHSAKLAIEVAGFDGVEIHAAHGYLIEQFLTDNTNFRTDEYGGSIENRARFLFEIVDSVVAAVLASKVAIRISPECDMQGVKDSDPVHLYSYVLGGLDKYNLSYIHLTEPVWGSWGEGPKHSESKLNKYQSLNKNKYTKIILTGGYTGDIAEEALEQNRGDLIGFGRDFITNPDLVYRIKFNKYIAKYGNAAKGFYGSSKEQYTDYPTWEEQEAVEFLAK
;
A
#
# COMPACT_ATOMS: atom_id res chain seq x y z
N MET A 1 -6.73 -21.56 16.27
CA MET A 1 -5.42 -21.55 16.96
C MET A 1 -4.61 -20.42 16.35
N THR A 2 -4.28 -19.40 17.13
CA THR A 2 -3.44 -18.27 16.68
C THR A 2 -2.03 -18.79 16.42
N THR A 3 -1.64 -18.90 15.15
CA THR A 3 -0.28 -19.25 14.76
C THR A 3 0.66 -18.15 15.25
N GLN A 4 1.51 -18.48 16.23
CA GLN A 4 2.54 -17.58 16.73
C GLN A 4 3.49 -17.26 15.56
N SER A 5 3.68 -15.96 15.26
CA SER A 5 4.53 -15.52 14.14
C SER A 5 5.94 -16.11 14.27
N LYS A 6 6.53 -16.55 13.16
CA LYS A 6 7.93 -17.02 13.10
C LYS A 6 8.92 -15.98 13.65
N TYR A 7 8.59 -14.69 13.53
CA TYR A 7 9.47 -13.58 13.89
C TYR A 7 8.79 -12.61 14.87
N PRO A 8 8.67 -12.97 16.16
CA PRO A 8 7.90 -12.20 17.13
C PRO A 8 8.47 -10.80 17.39
N LEU A 9 9.80 -10.61 17.41
CA LEU A 9 10.38 -9.29 17.62
C LEU A 9 10.33 -8.44 16.35
N LEU A 10 10.64 -9.01 15.18
CA LEU A 10 10.57 -8.27 13.91
C LEU A 10 9.19 -7.64 13.66
N PHE A 11 8.10 -8.31 14.05
CA PHE A 11 6.74 -7.80 13.91
C PHE A 11 6.16 -7.15 15.17
N SER A 12 6.99 -6.92 16.19
CA SER A 12 6.56 -6.15 17.36
C SER A 12 6.67 -4.64 17.08
N PRO A 13 5.72 -3.82 17.57
CA PRO A 13 5.80 -2.37 17.45
C PRO A 13 7.03 -1.77 18.14
N LEU A 14 7.52 -0.63 17.65
CA LEU A 14 8.67 0.09 18.22
C LEU A 14 8.50 1.60 18.04
N LYS A 15 8.73 2.38 19.11
CA LYS A 15 8.84 3.84 19.01
C LYS A 15 10.26 4.24 18.58
N VAL A 16 10.37 5.01 17.50
CA VAL A 16 11.63 5.55 16.96
C VAL A 16 11.45 7.04 16.73
N GLY A 17 12.13 7.88 17.51
CA GLY A 17 11.84 9.32 17.54
C GLY A 17 10.36 9.59 17.84
N ASP A 18 9.70 10.31 16.94
CA ASP A 18 8.27 10.63 17.01
C ASP A 18 7.37 9.57 16.33
N MET A 19 7.97 8.56 15.69
CA MET A 19 7.24 7.55 14.93
C MET A 19 6.87 6.35 15.79
N GLN A 20 5.64 5.85 15.62
CA GLN A 20 5.20 4.56 16.14
C GLN A 20 5.25 3.53 15.02
N LEU A 21 6.33 2.76 14.94
CA LEU A 21 6.47 1.72 13.94
C LEU A 21 5.61 0.51 14.31
N ALA A 22 4.97 -0.10 13.31
CA ALA A 22 4.17 -1.32 13.45
C ALA A 22 5.04 -2.59 13.44
N HIS A 23 6.26 -2.49 12.91
CA HIS A 23 7.26 -3.56 12.85
C HIS A 23 8.67 -2.97 12.79
N ARG A 24 9.70 -3.82 12.93
CA ARG A 24 11.11 -3.43 13.09
C ARG A 24 11.95 -3.68 11.83
N ILE A 25 11.33 -3.63 10.66
CA ILE A 25 11.93 -3.88 9.35
C ILE A 25 11.93 -2.57 8.56
N VAL A 26 13.08 -2.16 8.05
CA VAL A 26 13.26 -0.86 7.38
C VAL A 26 13.86 -1.04 5.99
N LEU A 27 13.37 -0.29 5.00
CA LEU A 27 14.08 -0.15 3.73
C LEU A 27 15.37 0.64 4.01
N ALA A 28 16.50 -0.05 3.95
CA ALA A 28 17.80 0.61 4.05
C ALA A 28 18.02 1.53 2.82
N PRO A 29 18.84 2.58 2.96
CA PRO A 29 19.05 3.54 1.89
C PRO A 29 19.87 2.93 0.74
N LEU A 30 19.36 3.07 -0.49
CA LEU A 30 19.84 2.39 -1.70
C LEU A 30 19.86 3.35 -2.90
N THR A 31 21.02 3.83 -3.33
CA THR A 31 21.17 4.61 -4.57
C THR A 31 20.69 3.82 -5.79
N ARG A 32 19.76 4.40 -6.58
CA ARG A 32 19.16 3.73 -7.75
C ARG A 32 19.40 4.44 -9.09
N SER A 33 19.92 5.68 -9.09
CA SER A 33 20.24 6.45 -10.30
C SER A 33 19.05 6.59 -11.26
N ARG A 34 17.90 7.07 -10.73
CA ARG A 34 16.63 7.21 -11.48
C ARG A 34 15.97 8.58 -11.35
N SER A 35 16.75 9.60 -11.02
CA SER A 35 16.32 10.99 -10.87
C SER A 35 17.08 11.86 -11.88
N PRO A 36 16.70 11.84 -13.16
CA PRO A 36 17.32 12.69 -14.17
C PRO A 36 17.19 14.16 -13.77
N ASN A 37 18.22 14.94 -14.09
CA ASN A 37 18.35 16.34 -13.67
C ASN A 37 18.29 16.54 -12.14
N TYR A 38 18.59 15.48 -11.37
CA TYR A 38 18.57 15.49 -9.91
C TYR A 38 17.17 15.65 -9.29
N ILE A 39 16.11 15.55 -10.09
CA ILE A 39 14.71 15.68 -9.66
C ILE A 39 14.10 14.29 -9.46
N ALA A 40 13.60 14.02 -8.26
CA ALA A 40 12.76 12.83 -8.02
C ALA A 40 11.51 12.89 -8.93
N ASN A 41 11.08 11.76 -9.48
CA ASN A 41 9.96 11.68 -10.43
C ASN A 41 8.93 10.61 -10.01
N VAL A 42 7.91 10.42 -10.85
CA VAL A 42 6.81 9.48 -10.59
C VAL A 42 7.27 8.04 -10.33
N HIS A 43 8.39 7.62 -10.92
CA HIS A 43 8.95 6.30 -10.65
C HIS A 43 9.56 6.21 -9.25
N ASN A 44 10.16 7.29 -8.72
CA ASN A 44 10.60 7.33 -7.33
C ASN A 44 9.39 7.18 -6.39
N ALA A 45 8.33 7.96 -6.61
CA ALA A 45 7.11 7.89 -5.81
C ALA A 45 6.51 6.47 -5.82
N LEU A 46 6.39 5.86 -7.01
CA LEU A 46 5.91 4.48 -7.14
C LEU A 46 6.82 3.47 -6.43
N TYR A 47 8.14 3.61 -6.56
CA TYR A 47 9.12 2.70 -5.94
C TYR A 47 9.00 2.67 -4.42
N TYR A 48 8.93 3.84 -3.77
CA TYR A 48 8.77 3.92 -2.33
C TYR A 48 7.36 3.51 -1.88
N ALA A 49 6.31 3.89 -2.61
CA ALA A 49 4.94 3.48 -2.31
C ALA A 49 4.76 1.95 -2.36
N GLN A 50 5.34 1.27 -3.36
CA GLN A 50 5.33 -0.20 -3.46
C GLN A 50 5.95 -0.90 -2.25
N ARG A 51 6.92 -0.26 -1.59
CA ARG A 51 7.67 -0.81 -0.44
C ARG A 51 7.10 -0.36 0.90
N THR A 52 6.09 0.50 0.87
CA THR A 52 5.46 1.03 2.07
C THR A 52 4.43 0.06 2.61
N THR A 53 4.53 -0.22 3.90
CA THR A 53 3.48 -0.88 4.68
C THR A 53 3.03 0.05 5.80
N PRO A 54 1.78 -0.08 6.31
CA PRO A 54 1.31 0.74 7.41
C PRO A 54 2.23 0.64 8.64
N GLY A 55 2.73 1.78 9.12
CA GLY A 55 3.68 1.85 10.23
C GLY A 55 5.10 1.36 9.90
N GLY A 56 5.45 1.17 8.63
CA GLY A 56 6.81 0.84 8.19
C GLY A 56 7.66 2.09 7.96
N LEU A 57 8.96 2.00 8.23
CA LEU A 57 9.93 3.07 7.96
C LEU A 57 10.76 2.75 6.70
N LEU A 58 10.99 3.78 5.89
CA LEU A 58 11.85 3.76 4.72
C LEU A 58 12.95 4.81 4.87
N VAL A 59 14.15 4.54 4.36
CA VAL A 59 15.19 5.57 4.19
C VAL A 59 15.44 5.75 2.70
N SER A 60 15.39 7.01 2.25
CA SER A 60 15.58 7.34 0.85
C SER A 60 16.97 6.95 0.36
N GLU A 61 17.15 6.88 -0.94
CA GLU A 61 18.46 6.86 -1.54
C GLU A 61 19.29 8.10 -1.17
N GLY A 62 20.61 7.96 -1.27
CA GLY A 62 21.55 9.05 -1.00
C GLY A 62 21.19 10.28 -1.83
N THR A 63 20.86 11.37 -1.15
CA THR A 63 20.34 12.60 -1.73
C THR A 63 21.33 13.73 -1.53
N THR A 64 21.76 14.35 -2.62
CA THR A 64 22.87 15.31 -2.58
C THR A 64 22.46 16.65 -1.95
N ILE A 65 23.36 17.21 -1.14
CA ILE A 65 23.11 18.41 -0.32
C ILE A 65 23.61 19.72 -0.92
N ASP A 66 24.39 19.65 -2.00
CA ASP A 66 24.84 20.80 -2.77
C ASP A 66 25.34 20.36 -4.17
N PRO A 67 25.62 21.29 -5.10
CA PRO A 67 26.13 20.94 -6.43
C PRO A 67 27.46 20.17 -6.46
N THR A 68 28.32 20.30 -5.45
CA THR A 68 29.61 19.59 -5.36
C THR A 68 29.49 18.18 -4.75
N ALA A 69 28.35 17.88 -4.10
CA ALA A 69 28.08 16.61 -3.45
C ALA A 69 27.89 15.42 -4.40
N ASN A 70 27.63 15.64 -5.69
CA ASN A 70 27.33 14.55 -6.62
C ASN A 70 28.58 13.84 -7.15
N GLY A 71 28.51 12.52 -7.38
CA GLY A 71 29.51 11.74 -8.10
C GLY A 71 28.94 10.63 -8.99
N TYR A 72 27.63 10.60 -9.18
CA TYR A 72 26.92 9.53 -9.88
C TYR A 72 25.87 10.14 -10.82
N PRO A 73 25.54 9.47 -11.93
CA PRO A 73 24.45 9.92 -12.80
C PRO A 73 23.10 9.74 -12.11
N ASP A 74 22.19 10.66 -12.39
CA ASP A 74 20.75 10.57 -12.09
C ASP A 74 20.41 10.25 -10.63
N VAL A 75 21.22 10.71 -9.67
CA VAL A 75 20.89 10.65 -8.24
C VAL A 75 20.08 11.87 -7.84
N PRO A 76 19.15 11.77 -6.90
CA PRO A 76 18.35 12.92 -6.50
C PRO A 76 19.16 13.92 -5.66
N ALA A 77 18.73 15.18 -5.71
CA ALA A 77 19.24 16.26 -4.88
C ALA A 77 18.15 16.81 -3.94
N LEU A 78 18.55 17.60 -2.95
CA LEU A 78 17.64 18.30 -2.04
C LEU A 78 18.27 19.58 -1.46
N TYR A 79 18.75 20.48 -2.32
CA TYR A 79 19.36 21.74 -1.88
C TYR A 79 18.65 23.00 -2.39
N THR A 80 17.58 22.83 -3.17
CA THR A 80 16.69 23.92 -3.60
C THR A 80 15.23 23.53 -3.40
N LYS A 81 14.33 24.52 -3.41
CA LYS A 81 12.88 24.25 -3.41
C LYS A 81 12.41 23.49 -4.66
N GLU A 82 13.09 23.66 -5.79
CA GLU A 82 12.78 22.92 -7.02
C GLU A 82 12.99 21.41 -6.83
N HIS A 83 14.08 21.01 -6.16
CA HIS A 83 14.29 19.60 -5.81
C HIS A 83 13.18 19.03 -4.92
N ALA A 84 12.60 19.85 -4.04
CA ALA A 84 11.51 19.45 -3.17
C ALA A 84 10.13 19.43 -3.87
N LEU A 85 9.84 20.41 -4.75
CA LEU A 85 8.51 20.71 -5.31
C LEU A 85 8.36 20.51 -6.81
N GLY A 86 9.41 20.18 -7.56
CA GLY A 86 9.34 19.85 -8.99
C GLY A 86 9.07 21.00 -9.95
N THR A 87 9.16 22.27 -9.54
CA THR A 87 8.86 23.42 -10.41
C THR A 87 10.11 24.21 -10.83
N SER A 88 10.50 24.11 -12.10
CA SER A 88 10.95 25.29 -12.86
C SER A 88 10.08 25.44 -14.10
N ALA A 89 9.77 26.70 -14.45
CA ALA A 89 8.97 27.06 -15.63
C ALA A 89 9.63 26.69 -16.99
N THR A 90 10.75 25.97 -16.97
CA THR A 90 11.59 25.64 -18.12
C THR A 90 11.88 24.14 -18.24
N SER A 91 11.25 23.26 -17.46
CA SER A 91 11.45 21.82 -17.61
C SER A 91 10.72 21.26 -18.85
N PRO A 92 11.44 20.68 -19.84
CA PRO A 92 10.81 20.07 -21.01
C PRO A 92 10.10 18.73 -20.68
N PHE A 93 10.07 18.34 -19.41
CA PHE A 93 9.35 17.16 -18.88
C PHE A 93 7.99 17.51 -18.24
N LEU A 94 7.44 18.69 -18.52
CA LEU A 94 5.98 18.78 -18.63
C LEU A 94 5.58 17.84 -19.77
N VAL A 95 5.39 16.56 -19.45
CA VAL A 95 4.62 15.66 -20.28
C VAL A 95 3.29 16.38 -20.44
N GLN A 96 3.05 16.93 -21.64
CA GLN A 96 1.72 17.27 -22.11
C GLN A 96 0.96 15.93 -22.27
N SER A 97 0.71 15.22 -21.17
CA SER A 97 -0.34 14.23 -21.12
C SER A 97 -1.60 15.05 -20.86
N THR A 98 -2.38 15.22 -21.91
CA THR A 98 -3.65 15.96 -21.93
C THR A 98 -4.75 15.35 -21.05
N GLU A 99 -4.42 14.53 -20.04
CA GLU A 99 -5.41 13.70 -19.33
C GLU A 99 -5.38 13.74 -17.80
N LEU A 100 -4.38 14.33 -17.12
CA LEU A 100 -4.48 14.66 -15.69
C LEU A 100 -3.50 15.78 -15.34
N ASN A 101 -4.01 16.99 -15.06
CA ASN A 101 -3.23 18.11 -14.50
C ASN A 101 -2.89 17.87 -13.01
N PHE A 102 -2.14 16.81 -12.69
CA PHE A 102 -1.43 16.71 -11.41
C PHE A 102 0.00 17.19 -11.62
N ALA A 103 0.30 18.39 -11.12
CA ALA A 103 1.68 18.87 -11.07
C ALA A 103 2.49 17.94 -10.15
N PHE A 104 3.36 17.11 -10.72
CA PHE A 104 4.23 16.21 -9.95
C PHE A 104 5.25 17.04 -9.16
N LYS A 105 5.22 16.93 -7.82
CA LYS A 105 6.01 17.77 -6.91
C LYS A 105 7.29 17.10 -6.40
N ALA A 106 8.08 16.50 -7.28
CA ALA A 106 9.37 15.89 -6.95
C ALA A 106 9.34 14.99 -5.67
N TRP A 107 10.16 15.33 -4.67
CA TRP A 107 10.18 14.61 -3.39
C TRP A 107 8.87 14.71 -2.61
N THR A 108 8.13 15.81 -2.72
CA THR A 108 6.82 15.97 -2.04
C THR A 108 5.82 14.92 -2.49
N THR A 109 5.74 14.62 -3.80
CA THR A 109 4.85 13.54 -4.27
C THR A 109 5.32 12.16 -3.79
N THR A 110 6.62 11.98 -3.59
CA THR A 110 7.16 10.72 -3.05
C THR A 110 6.77 10.53 -1.59
N THR A 111 6.89 11.55 -0.74
CA THR A 111 6.50 11.49 0.67
C THR A 111 5.00 11.35 0.84
N GLU A 112 4.19 12.11 0.07
CA GLU A 112 2.74 11.98 0.02
C GLU A 112 2.31 10.53 -0.31
N ALA A 113 2.96 9.90 -1.29
CA ALA A 113 2.64 8.52 -1.67
C ALA A 113 2.95 7.51 -0.55
N VAL A 114 4.02 7.73 0.22
CA VAL A 114 4.36 6.91 1.41
C VAL A 114 3.34 7.16 2.54
N HIS A 115 3.02 8.42 2.82
CA HIS A 115 2.08 8.80 3.88
C HIS A 115 0.66 8.33 3.62
N ASN A 116 0.22 8.31 2.36
CA ASN A 116 -1.09 7.74 1.97
C ASN A 116 -1.20 6.24 2.30
N LYS A 117 -0.09 5.50 2.31
CA LYS A 117 -0.03 4.10 2.78
C LYS A 117 0.30 3.99 4.27
N LYS A 118 0.23 5.09 5.02
CA LYS A 118 0.50 5.21 6.46
C LYS A 118 1.91 4.78 6.85
N GLY A 119 2.89 4.92 5.96
CA GLY A 119 4.31 4.67 6.26
C GLY A 119 5.05 5.95 6.65
N PHE A 120 6.33 5.78 6.97
CA PHE A 120 7.26 6.86 7.27
C PHE A 120 8.47 6.80 6.32
N ILE A 121 9.06 7.96 6.00
CA ILE A 121 10.25 8.05 5.16
C ILE A 121 11.23 9.11 5.65
N TYR A 122 12.52 8.75 5.72
CA TYR A 122 13.64 9.64 6.06
C TYR A 122 14.47 9.97 4.82
N ALA A 123 14.94 11.22 4.71
CA ALA A 123 15.86 11.63 3.64
C ALA A 123 17.32 11.35 4.05
N GLN A 124 18.06 10.55 3.28
CA GLN A 124 19.49 10.36 3.52
C GLN A 124 20.31 11.48 2.87
N LEU A 125 20.88 12.37 3.69
CA LEU A 125 21.69 13.52 3.26
C LEU A 125 23.13 13.09 2.95
N TRP A 126 23.60 13.39 1.75
CA TRP A 126 24.79 12.77 1.19
C TRP A 126 25.73 13.75 0.48
N HIS A 127 27.04 13.54 0.63
CA HIS A 127 28.09 14.20 -0.13
C HIS A 127 29.22 13.20 -0.43
N VAL A 128 29.52 12.95 -1.70
CA VAL A 128 30.41 11.85 -2.09
C VAL A 128 31.91 12.12 -1.84
N GLY A 129 32.29 13.40 -1.80
CA GLY A 129 33.68 13.83 -1.60
C GLY A 129 34.58 13.36 -2.74
N ARG A 130 35.74 12.75 -2.42
CA ARG A 130 36.74 12.31 -3.43
C ARG A 130 36.27 11.25 -4.41
N LEU A 131 35.06 10.72 -4.25
CA LEU A 131 34.45 9.71 -5.13
C LEU A 131 33.74 10.33 -6.34
N SER A 132 33.62 11.66 -6.41
CA SER A 132 33.16 12.34 -7.62
C SER A 132 34.24 12.38 -8.70
N GLN A 133 33.87 12.92 -9.87
CA GLN A 133 34.72 13.17 -11.03
C GLN A 133 34.38 14.56 -11.59
N PRO A 134 35.32 15.24 -12.29
CA PRO A 134 35.10 16.58 -12.82
C PRO A 134 33.79 16.77 -13.59
N LYS A 135 33.38 15.78 -14.40
CA LYS A 135 32.12 15.84 -15.17
C LYS A 135 30.83 15.98 -14.34
N PHE A 136 30.88 15.66 -13.04
CA PHE A 136 29.76 15.81 -12.11
C PHE A 136 29.89 17.06 -11.23
N GLN A 137 31.00 17.79 -11.35
CA GLN A 137 31.30 18.95 -10.53
C GLN A 137 30.95 20.23 -11.29
N PRO A 138 30.51 21.29 -10.59
CA PRO A 138 30.26 22.59 -11.21
C PRO A 138 31.48 23.08 -11.99
N ASN A 139 31.27 23.56 -13.22
CA ASN A 139 32.32 24.06 -14.10
C ASN A 139 33.45 23.06 -14.39
N ASN A 140 33.19 21.75 -14.30
CA ASN A 140 34.18 20.69 -14.46
C ASN A 140 35.40 20.82 -13.52
N GLN A 141 35.21 21.40 -12.33
CA GLN A 141 36.28 21.52 -11.34
C GLN A 141 36.65 20.15 -10.72
N LEU A 142 37.80 20.10 -10.04
CA LEU A 142 38.18 18.91 -9.28
C LEU A 142 37.21 18.66 -8.13
N GLN A 143 36.86 17.39 -7.93
CA GLN A 143 36.12 16.92 -6.77
C GLN A 143 36.82 17.27 -5.46
N VAL A 144 36.05 17.46 -4.40
CA VAL A 144 36.55 17.93 -3.09
C VAL A 144 36.68 16.80 -2.07
N SER A 145 37.56 16.97 -1.09
CA SER A 145 37.74 16.03 0.04
C SER A 145 38.38 16.72 1.25
N SER A 146 38.58 15.97 2.33
CA SER A 146 39.33 16.43 3.51
C SER A 146 40.78 16.79 3.16
N SER A 147 41.42 16.06 2.25
CA SER A 147 42.79 16.31 1.78
C SER A 147 42.97 15.93 0.31
N ALA A 148 44.10 16.32 -0.28
CA ALA A 148 44.46 15.99 -1.66
C ALA A 148 44.84 14.50 -1.80
N THR A 149 43.83 13.63 -1.77
CA THR A 149 43.99 12.18 -1.88
C THR A 149 43.11 11.63 -3.01
N SER A 150 43.54 10.53 -3.61
CA SER A 150 42.76 9.82 -4.63
C SER A 150 41.91 8.71 -4.00
N ALA A 151 40.83 8.35 -4.69
CA ALA A 151 40.03 7.19 -4.32
C ALA A 151 40.53 5.93 -5.04
N ARG A 152 40.24 4.74 -4.50
CA ARG A 152 40.58 3.47 -5.17
C ARG A 152 40.03 3.39 -6.61
N ARG A 153 38.85 3.95 -6.88
CA ARG A 153 38.19 3.95 -8.20
C ARG A 153 38.43 5.21 -9.04
N ASN A 154 39.01 6.26 -8.46
CA ASN A 154 39.32 7.50 -9.17
C ASN A 154 40.77 7.91 -8.87
N ARG A 155 41.64 7.80 -9.87
CA ARG A 155 43.08 8.11 -9.74
C ARG A 155 43.37 9.61 -9.65
N ALA A 156 42.44 10.48 -10.04
CA ALA A 156 42.61 11.92 -9.92
C ALA A 156 42.60 12.34 -8.44
N LEU A 157 43.54 13.20 -8.06
CA LEU A 157 43.56 13.79 -6.72
C LEU A 157 42.35 14.70 -6.55
N ALA A 158 41.64 14.52 -5.44
CA ALA A 158 40.65 15.51 -5.00
C ALA A 158 41.36 16.80 -4.57
N ARG A 159 40.64 17.92 -4.61
CA ARG A 159 41.07 19.16 -3.99
C ARG A 159 40.74 19.12 -2.49
N ALA A 160 41.69 19.54 -1.65
CA ALA A 160 41.42 19.72 -0.24
C ALA A 160 40.47 20.92 -0.03
N LEU A 161 39.40 20.73 0.75
CA LEU A 161 38.50 21.81 1.14
C LEU A 161 39.24 22.86 1.96
N THR A 162 38.95 24.13 1.74
CA THR A 162 39.37 25.21 2.63
C THR A 162 38.44 25.29 3.85
N VAL A 163 38.90 25.90 4.95
CA VAL A 163 38.05 26.09 6.15
C VAL A 163 36.74 26.85 5.84
N PRO A 164 36.73 27.91 5.01
CA PRO A 164 35.47 28.54 4.59
C PRO A 164 34.52 27.58 3.86
N GLU A 165 35.02 26.78 2.91
CA GLU A 165 34.19 25.81 2.18
C GLU A 165 33.62 24.72 3.10
N ILE A 166 34.36 24.31 4.14
CA ILE A 166 33.85 23.39 5.15
C ILE A 166 32.61 23.98 5.84
N LYS A 167 32.64 25.27 6.19
CA LYS A 167 31.50 25.97 6.80
C LYS A 167 30.32 26.10 5.84
N GLU A 168 30.57 26.35 4.56
CA GLU A 168 29.54 26.38 3.53
C GLU A 168 28.82 25.02 3.41
N LEU A 169 29.58 23.92 3.42
CA LEU A 169 29.02 22.57 3.41
C LEU A 169 28.21 22.26 4.68
N VAL A 170 28.68 22.67 5.86
CA VAL A 170 27.91 22.55 7.12
C VAL A 170 26.53 23.24 6.98
N ASN A 171 26.51 24.45 6.44
CA ASN A 171 25.25 25.18 6.18
C ASN A 171 24.39 24.50 5.10
N ALA A 172 25.00 23.91 4.08
CA ALA A 172 24.30 23.18 3.03
C ALA A 172 23.56 21.95 3.59
N TYR A 173 24.19 21.18 4.48
CA TYR A 173 23.55 20.09 5.20
C TYR A 173 22.33 20.56 6.02
N ALA A 174 22.45 21.66 6.76
CA ALA A 174 21.35 22.23 7.53
C ALA A 174 20.20 22.72 6.62
N ASN A 175 20.51 23.38 5.51
CA ASN A 175 19.53 23.82 4.53
C ASN A 175 18.79 22.63 3.89
N SER A 176 19.50 21.59 3.46
CA SER A 176 18.89 20.38 2.91
C SER A 176 18.01 19.68 3.93
N ALA A 177 18.43 19.61 5.20
CA ALA A 177 17.62 19.04 6.27
C ALA A 177 16.32 19.83 6.47
N LYS A 178 16.41 21.17 6.48
CA LYS A 178 15.25 22.04 6.60
C LYS A 178 14.27 21.85 5.43
N LEU A 179 14.78 21.80 4.19
CA LEU A 179 13.95 21.55 3.00
C LEU A 179 13.27 20.17 3.04
N ALA A 180 13.98 19.15 3.53
CA ALA A 180 13.42 17.81 3.67
C ALA A 180 12.18 17.81 4.57
N ILE A 181 12.26 18.46 5.73
CA ILE A 181 11.19 18.46 6.74
C ILE A 181 10.06 19.45 6.37
N GLU A 182 10.41 20.70 6.06
CA GLU A 182 9.42 21.78 5.93
C GLU A 182 8.74 21.84 4.57
N VAL A 183 9.38 21.32 3.52
CA VAL A 183 8.91 21.47 2.14
C VAL A 183 8.59 20.12 1.51
N ALA A 184 9.55 19.20 1.53
CA ALA A 184 9.38 17.89 0.90
C ALA A 184 8.56 16.91 1.74
N GLY A 185 8.26 17.21 3.01
CA GLY A 185 7.38 16.38 3.86
C GLY A 185 8.02 15.09 4.37
N PHE A 186 9.35 15.00 4.47
CA PHE A 186 9.99 13.84 5.11
C PHE A 186 9.72 13.81 6.63
N ASP A 187 9.63 12.60 7.19
CA ASP A 187 9.43 12.40 8.63
C ASP A 187 10.71 12.69 9.43
N GLY A 188 11.86 12.57 8.78
CA GLY A 188 13.18 12.83 9.35
C GLY A 188 14.30 12.84 8.32
N VAL A 189 15.52 13.03 8.79
CA VAL A 189 16.74 13.04 7.96
C VAL A 189 17.81 12.14 8.56
N GLU A 190 18.56 11.45 7.70
CA GLU A 190 19.70 10.63 8.07
C GLU A 190 20.99 11.23 7.50
N ILE A 191 21.96 11.54 8.37
CA ILE A 191 23.28 12.00 7.97
C ILE A 191 24.10 10.81 7.50
N HIS A 192 24.56 10.81 6.24
CA HIS A 192 25.42 9.74 5.74
C HIS A 192 26.91 9.97 6.11
N ALA A 193 27.35 9.35 7.20
CA ALA A 193 28.72 9.40 7.70
C ALA A 193 29.44 8.04 7.64
N ALA A 194 29.29 7.36 6.49
CA ALA A 194 29.69 5.97 6.29
C ALA A 194 30.15 5.72 4.83
N HIS A 195 30.61 4.49 4.55
CA HIS A 195 30.97 3.95 3.24
C HIS A 195 32.05 4.70 2.42
N GLY A 196 32.84 5.55 3.07
CA GLY A 196 33.95 6.31 2.52
C GLY A 196 33.54 7.58 1.79
N TYR A 197 32.35 8.10 2.09
CA TYR A 197 31.90 9.41 1.62
C TYR A 197 32.48 10.56 2.47
N LEU A 198 32.14 11.81 2.15
CA LEU A 198 32.90 12.98 2.60
C LEU A 198 33.11 13.02 4.12
N ILE A 199 32.07 12.79 4.92
CA ILE A 199 32.21 12.83 6.38
C ILE A 199 33.18 11.77 6.87
N GLU A 200 33.10 10.53 6.36
CA GLU A 200 34.05 9.47 6.73
C GLU A 200 35.48 9.74 6.22
N GLN A 201 35.62 10.47 5.12
CA GLN A 201 36.92 10.97 4.64
C GLN A 201 37.54 12.00 5.60
N PHE A 202 36.76 12.72 6.40
CA PHE A 202 37.27 13.53 7.51
C PHE A 202 37.61 12.67 8.73
N LEU A 203 36.83 11.62 9.02
CA LEU A 203 37.06 10.77 10.19
C LEU A 203 38.36 9.96 10.12
N ASN A 204 38.69 9.39 8.95
CA ASN A 204 39.79 8.44 8.80
C ASN A 204 41.12 9.14 8.45
N ASP A 205 42.16 8.85 9.24
CA ASP A 205 43.49 9.46 9.08
C ASP A 205 44.23 9.09 7.77
N ASN A 206 43.84 8.02 7.09
CA ASN A 206 44.43 7.69 5.78
C ASN A 206 43.94 8.61 4.64
N SER A 207 42.87 9.36 4.88
CA SER A 207 42.28 10.29 3.91
C SER A 207 42.30 11.73 4.39
N ASN A 208 42.24 11.95 5.71
CA ASN A 208 42.37 13.26 6.32
C ASN A 208 43.82 13.50 6.81
N LEU A 209 44.60 14.19 5.96
CA LEU A 209 45.98 14.58 6.21
C LEU A 209 46.10 16.06 6.60
N ARG A 210 45.00 16.69 7.05
CA ARG A 210 44.98 18.11 7.36
C ARG A 210 45.80 18.40 8.62
N THR A 211 46.40 19.59 8.65
CA THR A 211 47.15 20.13 9.80
C THR A 211 46.40 21.25 10.52
N ASP A 212 45.23 21.65 10.02
CA ASP A 212 44.34 22.59 10.69
C ASP A 212 43.45 21.89 11.74
N HIS A 213 42.49 22.62 12.31
CA HIS A 213 41.60 22.11 13.36
C HIS A 213 40.57 21.07 12.89
N TYR A 214 40.61 20.65 11.62
CA TYR A 214 39.82 19.54 11.10
C TYR A 214 40.65 18.25 10.87
N GLY A 215 41.95 18.24 11.17
CA GLY A 215 42.80 17.05 11.04
C GLY A 215 43.75 16.81 12.21
N GLY A 216 44.54 15.76 12.12
CA GLY A 216 45.43 15.30 13.19
C GLY A 216 44.68 14.47 14.24
N SER A 217 44.25 15.07 15.34
CA SER A 217 43.64 14.35 16.47
C SER A 217 42.25 13.80 16.16
N ILE A 218 41.78 12.80 16.91
CA ILE A 218 40.42 12.23 16.76
C ILE A 218 39.35 13.33 16.93
N GLU A 219 39.54 14.24 17.89
CA GLU A 219 38.65 15.37 18.12
C GLU A 219 38.53 16.25 16.88
N ASN A 220 39.65 16.62 16.27
CA ASN A 220 39.68 17.44 15.06
C ASN A 220 39.10 16.71 13.84
N ARG A 221 39.48 15.44 13.63
CA ARG A 221 38.93 14.61 12.53
C ARG A 221 37.43 14.43 12.62
N SER A 222 36.88 14.35 13.84
CA SER A 222 35.45 14.26 14.10
C SER A 222 34.70 15.59 14.01
N ARG A 223 35.41 16.73 14.01
CA ARG A 223 34.81 18.06 14.12
C ARG A 223 33.80 18.34 13.03
N PHE A 224 34.13 18.02 11.78
CA PHE A 224 33.23 18.22 10.64
C PHE A 224 31.89 17.51 10.82
N LEU A 225 31.90 16.25 11.29
CA LEU A 225 30.67 15.50 11.57
C LEU A 225 29.80 16.22 12.61
N PHE A 226 30.39 16.65 13.72
CA PHE A 226 29.64 17.24 14.80
C PHE A 226 29.18 18.67 14.50
N GLU A 227 29.93 19.45 13.72
CA GLU A 227 29.44 20.74 13.24
C GLU A 227 28.25 20.59 12.29
N ILE A 228 28.24 19.58 11.41
CA ILE A 228 27.05 19.23 10.61
C ILE A 228 25.87 18.87 11.51
N LEU A 229 26.10 18.00 12.50
CA LEU A 229 25.05 17.58 13.41
C LEU A 229 24.45 18.76 14.18
N ASP A 230 25.30 19.59 14.78
CA ASP A 230 24.87 20.76 15.56
C ASP A 230 24.13 21.77 14.66
N ALA A 231 24.57 21.98 13.40
CA ALA A 231 23.89 22.85 12.45
C ALA A 231 22.51 22.32 12.02
N ILE A 232 22.37 21.01 11.82
CA ILE A 232 21.06 20.39 11.53
C ILE A 232 20.14 20.50 12.76
N LEU A 233 20.65 20.23 13.96
CA LEU A 233 19.86 20.30 15.20
C LEU A 233 19.39 21.73 15.54
N ALA A 234 20.03 22.76 14.98
CA ALA A 234 19.58 24.14 15.08
C ALA A 234 18.30 24.43 14.27
N VAL A 235 17.95 23.58 13.30
CA VAL A 235 16.82 23.79 12.38
C VAL A 235 15.84 22.60 12.30
N VAL A 236 16.23 21.41 12.77
CA VAL A 236 15.39 20.20 12.80
C VAL A 236 15.34 19.61 14.22
N PRO A 237 14.16 19.22 14.74
CA PRO A 237 14.05 18.56 16.04
C PRO A 237 14.92 17.30 16.14
N THR A 238 15.58 17.11 17.29
CA THR A 238 16.46 15.95 17.53
C THR A 238 15.79 14.59 17.30
N SER A 239 14.48 14.50 17.58
CA SER A 239 13.65 13.30 17.36
C SER A 239 13.47 12.92 15.88
N LYS A 240 13.87 13.79 14.95
CA LYS A 240 13.80 13.61 13.50
C LYS A 240 15.16 13.48 12.83
N VAL A 241 16.25 13.52 13.59
CA VAL A 241 17.62 13.42 13.07
C VAL A 241 18.19 12.05 13.38
N ALA A 242 18.76 11.40 12.37
CA ALA A 242 19.46 10.14 12.47
C ALA A 242 20.83 10.22 11.82
N ILE A 243 21.69 9.24 12.09
CA ILE A 243 23.03 9.18 11.53
C ILE A 243 23.44 7.75 11.18
N ARG A 244 24.08 7.58 10.03
CA ARG A 244 24.64 6.31 9.58
C ARG A 244 26.15 6.29 9.72
N ILE A 245 26.68 5.27 10.40
CA ILE A 245 28.10 5.07 10.68
C ILE A 245 28.51 3.64 10.28
N SER A 246 29.73 3.46 9.75
CA SER A 246 30.24 2.15 9.33
C SER A 246 31.64 1.82 9.92
N PRO A 247 31.74 1.54 11.24
CA PRO A 247 33.02 1.40 11.94
C PRO A 247 33.97 0.33 11.39
N GLU A 248 33.41 -0.71 10.77
CA GLU A 248 34.16 -1.87 10.29
C GLU A 248 34.23 -1.96 8.76
N CYS A 249 33.66 -1.00 8.02
CA CYS A 249 33.73 -0.98 6.57
C CYS A 249 34.99 -0.26 6.09
N ASN A 250 35.78 -0.93 5.25
CA ASN A 250 36.94 -0.35 4.55
C ASN A 250 36.63 0.03 3.09
N MET A 251 35.35 0.27 2.79
CA MET A 251 34.90 0.62 1.44
C MET A 251 35.63 1.85 0.92
N GLN A 252 35.83 1.90 -0.40
CA GLN A 252 36.43 3.06 -1.09
C GLN A 252 37.84 3.44 -0.60
N GLY A 253 38.54 2.47 0.01
CA GLY A 253 39.89 2.65 0.52
C GLY A 253 39.95 3.45 1.82
N MET A 254 38.88 3.47 2.62
CA MET A 254 38.92 4.00 3.98
C MET A 254 39.68 3.08 4.92
N LYS A 255 40.52 3.68 5.75
CA LYS A 255 41.26 3.00 6.82
C LYS A 255 41.65 4.04 7.88
N ASP A 256 41.52 3.69 9.15
CA ASP A 256 42.08 4.48 10.23
C ASP A 256 43.24 3.70 10.88
N SER A 257 44.25 4.39 11.41
CA SER A 257 45.33 3.74 12.17
C SER A 257 44.86 3.17 13.51
N ASN A 258 43.79 3.74 14.10
CA ASN A 258 43.19 3.27 15.34
C ASN A 258 41.65 3.40 15.31
N PRO A 259 40.95 2.57 14.52
CA PRO A 259 39.51 2.68 14.32
C PRO A 259 38.72 2.46 15.62
N VAL A 260 39.25 1.66 16.56
CA VAL A 260 38.59 1.43 17.86
C VAL A 260 38.53 2.72 18.66
N ALA A 261 39.64 3.46 18.78
CA ALA A 261 39.65 4.74 19.49
C ALA A 261 38.76 5.78 18.81
N LEU A 262 38.85 5.90 17.48
CA LEU A 262 38.04 6.82 16.68
C LEU A 262 36.55 6.58 16.88
N TYR A 263 36.07 5.36 16.63
CA TYR A 263 34.63 5.07 16.68
C TYR A 263 34.10 4.97 18.12
N THR A 264 34.94 4.61 19.10
CA THR A 264 34.58 4.75 20.53
C THR A 264 34.31 6.21 20.88
N TYR A 265 35.19 7.14 20.45
CA TYR A 265 34.99 8.57 20.69
C TYR A 265 33.72 9.09 19.99
N VAL A 266 33.56 8.79 18.70
CA VAL A 266 32.41 9.26 17.91
C VAL A 266 31.09 8.75 18.51
N LEU A 267 30.98 7.45 18.78
CA LEU A 267 29.74 6.86 19.30
C LEU A 267 29.45 7.29 20.74
N SER A 268 30.48 7.45 21.59
CA SER A 268 30.30 7.97 22.95
C SER A 268 29.81 9.41 22.95
N ARG A 269 30.24 10.22 21.97
CA ARG A 269 29.74 11.58 21.81
C ARG A 269 28.32 11.60 21.23
N LEU A 270 28.03 10.79 20.21
CA LEU A 270 26.68 10.66 19.64
C LEU A 270 25.65 10.19 20.68
N ASN A 271 26.02 9.28 21.58
CA ASN A 271 25.14 8.77 22.65
C ASN A 271 24.62 9.87 23.59
N LYS A 272 25.28 11.04 23.65
CA LYS A 272 24.84 12.19 24.45
C LYS A 272 23.70 12.98 23.80
N TYR A 273 23.41 12.74 22.53
CA TYR A 273 22.32 13.35 21.79
C TYR A 273 21.07 12.46 21.86
N ASN A 274 19.88 13.06 21.83
CA ASN A 274 18.60 12.34 21.77
C ASN A 274 18.16 12.20 20.30
N LEU A 275 19.00 11.61 19.47
CA LEU A 275 18.71 11.36 18.06
C LEU A 275 17.56 10.36 17.89
N SER A 276 16.87 10.39 16.76
CA SER A 276 15.87 9.39 16.38
C SER A 276 16.48 7.99 16.40
N TYR A 277 17.56 7.80 15.64
CA TYR A 277 18.33 6.57 15.65
C TYR A 277 19.78 6.77 15.20
N ILE A 278 20.64 5.82 15.56
CA ILE A 278 21.98 5.62 15.01
C ILE A 278 21.96 4.32 14.22
N GLN A 279 22.25 4.40 12.92
CA GLN A 279 22.43 3.24 12.07
C GLN A 279 23.90 2.81 12.10
N LEU A 280 24.13 1.54 12.45
CA LEU A 280 25.41 0.89 12.32
C LEU A 280 25.38 -0.09 11.14
N THR A 281 26.27 0.12 10.17
CA THR A 281 26.44 -0.82 9.07
C THR A 281 27.47 -1.88 9.43
N GLU A 282 27.06 -3.15 9.39
CA GLU A 282 27.95 -4.29 9.52
C GLU A 282 28.73 -4.55 8.22
N PRO A 283 29.97 -5.05 8.33
CA PRO A 283 30.75 -5.47 7.19
C PRO A 283 30.24 -6.84 6.70
N VAL A 284 29.17 -6.88 5.92
CA VAL A 284 28.53 -8.16 5.55
C VAL A 284 28.78 -8.56 4.11
N TRP A 285 28.88 -9.87 3.92
CA TRP A 285 29.01 -10.61 2.67
C TRP A 285 28.14 -10.03 1.55
N GLY A 286 28.79 -9.45 0.53
CA GLY A 286 28.11 -8.87 -0.62
C GLY A 286 29.01 -8.78 -1.84
N MET A 287 28.42 -8.33 -2.96
CA MET A 287 28.92 -8.30 -4.34
C MET A 287 30.40 -7.95 -4.60
N TRP A 288 31.11 -7.35 -3.64
CA TRP A 288 32.44 -6.75 -3.90
C TRP A 288 33.54 -7.11 -2.90
N LEU A 289 33.26 -7.50 -1.64
CA LEU A 289 34.29 -7.84 -0.64
C LEU A 289 33.78 -8.85 0.42
N PRO A 290 34.63 -9.78 0.90
CA PRO A 290 34.32 -10.65 2.04
C PRO A 290 34.40 -9.87 3.37
N GLY A 291 33.49 -10.17 4.31
CA GLY A 291 33.46 -9.62 5.67
C GLY A 291 33.31 -10.73 6.73
N PRO A 292 33.46 -10.43 8.03
CA PRO A 292 33.26 -11.41 9.11
C PRO A 292 31.80 -11.89 9.19
N LYS A 293 31.54 -12.97 9.94
CA LYS A 293 30.15 -13.36 10.25
C LYS A 293 29.49 -12.31 11.14
N HIS A 294 28.16 -12.20 11.09
CA HIS A 294 27.39 -11.30 11.98
C HIS A 294 27.74 -11.48 13.47
N SER A 295 27.92 -12.73 13.91
CA SER A 295 28.30 -13.08 15.28
C SER A 295 29.72 -12.62 15.67
N GLU A 296 30.58 -12.35 14.69
CA GLU A 296 31.98 -11.97 14.87
C GLU A 296 32.19 -10.45 14.73
N SER A 297 31.14 -9.69 14.42
CA SER A 297 31.22 -8.23 14.31
C SER A 297 31.54 -7.57 15.65
N LYS A 298 32.48 -6.61 15.64
CA LYS A 298 32.80 -5.80 16.83
C LYS A 298 31.76 -4.74 17.09
N LEU A 299 30.74 -4.57 16.23
CA LEU A 299 29.59 -3.71 16.50
C LEU A 299 28.88 -4.06 17.80
N ASN A 300 28.92 -5.33 18.23
CA ASN A 300 28.40 -5.75 19.53
C ASN A 300 29.07 -5.02 20.70
N SER A 301 30.36 -4.68 20.58
CA SER A 301 31.08 -3.88 21.58
C SER A 301 30.65 -2.42 21.54
N TYR A 302 30.43 -1.87 20.34
CA TYR A 302 29.94 -0.50 20.16
C TYR A 302 28.49 -0.32 20.63
N ARG A 303 27.63 -1.34 20.50
CA ARG A 303 26.24 -1.31 21.00
C ARG A 303 26.19 -0.98 22.49
N LYS A 304 27.17 -1.43 23.27
CA LYS A 304 27.28 -1.15 24.72
C LYS A 304 27.53 0.32 25.03
N LEU A 305 28.11 1.08 24.10
CA LEU A 305 28.31 2.53 24.25
C LEU A 305 27.01 3.32 24.04
N LEU A 306 26.04 2.75 23.32
CA LEU A 306 24.79 3.39 22.92
C LEU A 306 23.66 3.12 23.93
N ASN A 307 23.85 3.49 25.19
CA ASN A 307 22.91 3.22 26.28
C ASN A 307 21.82 4.29 26.46
N ASN A 308 21.80 5.36 25.65
CA ASN A 308 20.70 6.32 25.65
C ASN A 308 19.43 5.69 25.06
N HIS A 309 18.46 5.37 25.93
CA HIS A 309 17.22 4.73 25.52
C HIS A 309 16.31 5.57 24.62
N ASN A 310 16.54 6.89 24.53
CA ASN A 310 15.82 7.78 23.61
C ASN A 310 16.29 7.61 22.16
N THR A 311 17.50 7.11 21.94
CA THR A 311 18.07 6.89 20.61
C THR A 311 18.10 5.40 20.29
N LYS A 312 17.41 5.01 19.22
CA LYS A 312 17.37 3.60 18.80
C LYS A 312 18.56 3.25 17.93
N VAL A 313 18.92 1.97 17.89
CA VAL A 313 20.02 1.46 17.07
C VAL A 313 19.46 0.62 15.92
N MET A 314 19.72 1.06 14.68
CA MET A 314 19.44 0.27 13.49
C MET A 314 20.66 -0.53 13.08
N LEU A 315 20.52 -1.84 12.85
CA LEU A 315 21.57 -2.64 12.23
C LEU A 315 21.27 -2.88 10.75
N THR A 316 22.31 -2.82 9.92
CA THR A 316 22.20 -3.09 8.48
C THR A 316 23.39 -3.87 7.94
N GLY A 317 23.17 -4.52 6.80
CA GLY A 317 24.16 -5.34 6.09
C GLY A 317 23.78 -6.81 6.15
N GLY A 318 23.43 -7.42 5.01
CA GLY A 318 23.19 -8.88 4.86
C GLY A 318 22.16 -9.57 5.76
N TYR A 319 21.36 -8.84 6.53
CA TYR A 319 20.30 -9.40 7.37
C TYR A 319 19.18 -10.07 6.55
N THR A 320 18.90 -11.34 6.87
CA THR A 320 17.68 -12.08 6.49
C THR A 320 16.71 -12.12 7.67
N GLY A 321 15.46 -12.58 7.48
CA GLY A 321 14.48 -12.68 8.58
C GLY A 321 14.98 -13.43 9.81
N ASP A 322 15.62 -14.60 9.62
CA ASP A 322 16.14 -15.42 10.71
C ASP A 322 17.30 -14.73 11.46
N ILE A 323 18.27 -14.18 10.73
CA ILE A 323 19.44 -13.49 11.32
C ILE A 323 19.00 -12.20 12.03
N ALA A 324 18.02 -11.51 11.46
CA ALA A 324 17.46 -10.28 12.00
C ALA A 324 16.72 -10.53 13.32
N GLU A 325 15.86 -11.55 13.38
CA GLU A 325 15.18 -11.96 14.61
C GLU A 325 16.19 -12.36 15.69
N GLU A 326 17.21 -13.17 15.36
CA GLU A 326 18.28 -13.54 16.30
C GLU A 326 19.02 -12.31 16.85
N ALA A 327 19.34 -11.34 16.00
CA ALA A 327 20.05 -10.13 16.42
C ALA A 327 19.22 -9.26 17.37
N LEU A 328 17.91 -9.16 17.13
CA LEU A 328 16.98 -8.48 18.03
C LEU A 328 16.85 -9.22 19.37
N GLN A 329 16.76 -10.55 19.35
CA GLN A 329 16.70 -11.37 20.57
C GLN A 329 17.98 -11.22 21.41
N ALA A 330 19.13 -11.13 20.76
CA ALA A 330 20.41 -10.89 21.41
C ALA A 330 20.64 -9.44 21.86
N GLY A 331 19.69 -8.53 21.62
CA GLY A 331 19.80 -7.11 21.98
C GLY A 331 20.87 -6.33 21.20
N ARG A 332 21.32 -6.85 20.06
CA ARG A 332 22.37 -6.23 19.23
C ARG A 332 21.92 -4.94 18.58
N GLY A 333 20.62 -4.83 18.29
CA GLY A 333 19.97 -3.65 17.72
C GLY A 333 18.52 -3.57 18.16
N ASP A 334 17.89 -2.43 17.90
CA ASP A 334 16.47 -2.21 18.21
C ASP A 334 15.58 -2.52 16.99
N PHE A 335 16.09 -2.31 15.77
CA PHE A 335 15.42 -2.62 14.50
C PHE A 335 16.43 -2.84 13.36
N ILE A 336 15.97 -3.36 12.23
CA ILE A 336 16.83 -3.89 11.15
C ILE A 336 16.51 -3.23 9.82
N GLY A 337 17.54 -2.70 9.16
CA GLY A 337 17.45 -2.20 7.79
C GLY A 337 17.92 -3.24 6.77
N ILE A 338 17.06 -3.54 5.81
CA ILE A 338 17.28 -4.50 4.73
C ILE A 338 17.45 -3.73 3.42
N GLY A 339 18.50 -4.06 2.66
CA GLY A 339 18.82 -3.40 1.39
C GLY A 339 18.38 -4.22 0.18
N ARG A 340 19.26 -5.13 -0.27
CA ARG A 340 19.12 -5.85 -1.55
C ARG A 340 17.80 -6.60 -1.70
N ASP A 341 17.31 -7.25 -0.66
CA ASP A 341 16.04 -8.00 -0.77
C ASP A 341 14.84 -7.07 -0.99
N PHE A 342 14.86 -5.83 -0.48
CA PHE A 342 13.84 -4.84 -0.79
C PHE A 342 13.89 -4.36 -2.25
N ILE A 343 15.03 -4.49 -2.95
CA ILE A 343 15.08 -4.16 -4.39
C ILE A 343 14.15 -5.10 -5.14
N THR A 344 14.31 -6.41 -4.95
CA THR A 344 13.61 -7.44 -5.71
C THR A 344 12.25 -7.85 -5.13
N ASN A 345 11.96 -7.46 -3.89
CA ASN A 345 10.73 -7.81 -3.19
C ASN A 345 10.07 -6.55 -2.63
N PRO A 346 9.15 -5.89 -3.36
CA PRO A 346 8.45 -4.72 -2.84
C PRO A 346 7.64 -5.05 -1.57
N ASP A 347 7.19 -6.29 -1.43
CA ASP A 347 6.36 -6.81 -0.35
C ASP A 347 7.14 -7.67 0.66
N ILE A 348 8.45 -7.48 0.81
CA ILE A 348 9.30 -8.33 1.68
C ILE A 348 8.78 -8.43 3.12
N VAL A 349 8.20 -7.35 3.65
CA VAL A 349 7.63 -7.33 5.00
C VAL A 349 6.50 -8.36 5.12
N ASP A 350 5.61 -8.42 4.14
CA ASP A 350 4.53 -9.40 4.08
C ASP A 350 5.07 -10.80 3.81
N ARG A 351 6.07 -10.95 2.92
CA ARG A 351 6.72 -12.26 2.69
C ARG A 351 7.29 -12.85 3.98
N LEU A 352 8.00 -12.05 4.78
CA LEU A 352 8.53 -12.47 6.08
C LEU A 352 7.40 -12.77 7.07
N ARG A 353 6.31 -11.99 7.07
CA ARG A 353 5.17 -12.18 7.97
C ARG A 353 4.47 -13.50 7.75
N PHE A 354 4.31 -13.89 6.48
CA PHE A 354 3.57 -15.09 6.08
C PHE A 354 4.46 -16.28 5.70
N GLY A 355 5.77 -16.19 5.98
CA GLY A 355 6.72 -17.27 5.68
C GLY A 355 6.85 -17.60 4.20
N LYS A 356 6.67 -16.61 3.31
CA LYS A 356 6.74 -16.76 1.86
C LYS A 356 8.17 -16.59 1.35
N ALA A 357 8.45 -17.21 0.20
CA ALA A 357 9.77 -17.18 -0.40
C ALA A 357 10.16 -15.74 -0.81
N VAL A 358 11.41 -15.36 -0.51
CA VAL A 358 12.01 -14.08 -0.94
C VAL A 358 12.69 -14.30 -2.29
N THR A 359 12.36 -13.47 -3.27
CA THR A 359 12.96 -13.47 -4.61
C THR A 359 14.44 -13.05 -4.50
N GLN A 360 15.33 -13.94 -4.93
CA GLN A 360 16.77 -13.69 -4.89
C GLN A 360 17.14 -12.54 -5.83
N TYR A 361 18.07 -11.71 -5.39
CA TYR A 361 18.66 -10.64 -6.18
C TYR A 361 19.84 -11.17 -7.01
N ASP A 362 20.04 -10.60 -8.20
CA ASP A 362 21.17 -10.91 -9.06
C ASP A 362 22.44 -10.17 -8.58
N ASN A 363 23.51 -10.93 -8.33
CA ASN A 363 24.81 -10.38 -7.93
C ASN A 363 25.59 -9.76 -9.11
N ALA A 364 25.09 -9.83 -10.36
CA ALA A 364 25.75 -9.21 -11.51
C ALA A 364 25.64 -7.67 -11.53
N GLY A 365 24.69 -7.08 -10.78
CA GLY A 365 24.62 -5.66 -10.40
C GLY A 365 24.53 -4.59 -11.51
N SER A 366 24.60 -4.97 -12.79
CA SER A 366 24.64 -4.04 -13.93
C SER A 366 23.31 -3.31 -14.15
N GLY A 367 22.17 -3.92 -13.80
CA GLY A 367 20.83 -3.36 -13.99
C GLY A 367 20.27 -2.52 -12.83
N TYR A 368 20.96 -2.44 -11.68
CA TYR A 368 20.41 -1.73 -10.52
C TYR A 368 20.50 -0.21 -10.60
N TYR A 369 21.41 0.30 -11.44
CA TYR A 369 21.75 1.72 -11.59
C TYR A 369 21.43 2.25 -12.99
N THR A 370 20.38 1.72 -13.63
CA THR A 370 19.92 2.15 -14.96
C THR A 370 18.63 2.96 -14.86
N GLY A 371 18.34 3.76 -15.89
CA GLY A 371 17.07 4.48 -16.00
C GLY A 371 15.86 3.58 -16.26
N GLY A 372 14.67 4.14 -16.08
CA GLY A 372 13.39 3.49 -16.40
C GLY A 372 12.86 2.52 -15.35
N LYS A 373 11.74 1.86 -15.71
CA LYS A 373 10.96 0.98 -14.81
C LYS A 373 11.60 -0.38 -14.53
N HIS A 374 12.49 -0.84 -15.42
CA HIS A 374 13.05 -2.19 -15.36
C HIS A 374 14.00 -2.35 -14.17
N LEU A 375 13.87 -3.48 -13.46
CA LEU A 375 14.60 -3.80 -12.23
C LEU A 375 14.42 -2.72 -11.15
N TYR A 376 13.25 -2.07 -11.13
CA TYR A 376 12.92 -0.98 -10.20
C TYR A 376 11.52 -1.12 -9.63
N THR A 377 10.52 -0.88 -10.47
CA THR A 377 9.10 -0.87 -10.11
C THR A 377 8.33 -2.03 -10.75
N ASP A 378 9.01 -2.87 -11.51
CA ASP A 378 8.46 -4.04 -12.23
C ASP A 378 8.74 -5.38 -11.51
N TYR A 379 9.30 -5.35 -10.30
CA TYR A 379 9.38 -6.54 -9.47
C TYR A 379 7.99 -6.92 -8.96
N PRO A 380 7.52 -8.15 -9.20
CA PRO A 380 6.22 -8.59 -8.73
C PRO A 380 6.24 -8.86 -7.23
N THR A 381 5.12 -8.57 -6.58
CA THR A 381 4.80 -9.08 -5.24
C THR A 381 4.69 -10.61 -5.24
N TRP A 382 4.76 -11.24 -4.08
CA TRP A 382 4.57 -12.69 -3.96
C TRP A 382 3.18 -13.10 -4.42
N LEU A 383 2.17 -12.29 -4.10
CA LEU A 383 0.80 -12.49 -4.58
C LEU A 383 0.75 -12.42 -6.11
N GLU A 384 1.37 -11.42 -6.75
CA GLU A 384 1.46 -11.35 -8.21
C GLU A 384 2.21 -12.55 -8.80
N GLN A 385 3.34 -12.98 -8.21
CA GLN A 385 4.09 -14.16 -8.66
C GLN A 385 3.30 -15.47 -8.55
N GLU A 386 2.61 -15.68 -7.44
CA GLU A 386 1.74 -16.84 -7.30
C GLU A 386 0.58 -16.76 -8.28
N SER A 387 0.00 -15.58 -8.41
CA SER A 387 -1.07 -15.35 -9.35
C SER A 387 -0.63 -15.55 -10.79
N GLU A 388 0.59 -15.21 -11.19
CA GLU A 388 1.16 -15.53 -12.52
C GLU A 388 1.32 -17.03 -12.74
N LYS A 389 1.70 -17.80 -11.71
CA LYS A 389 1.64 -19.26 -11.77
C LYS A 389 0.20 -19.77 -11.94
N PHE A 390 -0.79 -19.02 -11.43
CA PHE A 390 -2.22 -19.30 -11.55
C PHE A 390 -2.92 -18.61 -12.74
N LEU A 391 -2.27 -17.70 -13.47
CA LEU A 391 -2.81 -17.01 -14.65
C LEU A 391 -3.14 -18.00 -15.78
N SER A 392 -2.73 -19.26 -15.61
CA SER A 392 -3.07 -20.37 -16.50
C SER A 392 -4.16 -21.32 -15.99
N LYS A 393 -4.74 -21.16 -14.77
CA LYS A 393 -5.55 -22.25 -14.15
C LYS A 393 -6.91 -21.88 -13.51
N SER A 394 -7.06 -20.83 -12.68
CA SER A 394 -8.39 -20.49 -12.11
C SER A 394 -8.47 -19.12 -11.41
N ARG A 395 -9.63 -18.46 -11.48
CA ARG A 395 -10.08 -17.36 -10.60
C ARG A 395 -10.20 -17.87 -9.17
N SER A 396 -9.78 -17.07 -8.21
CA SER A 396 -9.85 -17.27 -6.75
C SER A 396 -9.78 -18.74 -6.24
N PRO A 397 -8.70 -19.50 -6.53
CA PRO A 397 -8.57 -20.86 -6.02
C PRO A 397 -8.58 -20.86 -4.49
N ASN A 398 -9.23 -21.85 -3.88
CA ASN A 398 -9.44 -21.93 -2.42
C ASN A 398 -10.10 -20.68 -1.83
N PHE A 399 -10.89 -19.94 -2.62
CA PHE A 399 -11.56 -18.71 -2.21
C PHE A 399 -10.61 -17.54 -1.88
N VAL A 400 -9.33 -17.61 -2.27
CA VAL A 400 -8.36 -16.52 -2.09
C VAL A 400 -8.29 -15.69 -3.36
N ALA A 401 -8.62 -14.39 -3.29
CA ALA A 401 -8.46 -13.48 -4.42
C ALA A 401 -6.99 -13.42 -4.89
N ASN A 402 -6.78 -13.25 -6.20
CA ASN A 402 -5.45 -13.32 -6.82
C ASN A 402 -5.28 -12.19 -7.86
N ALA A 403 -4.21 -12.22 -8.66
CA ALA A 403 -3.91 -11.17 -9.62
C ALA A 403 -4.87 -11.11 -10.81
N LEU A 404 -5.67 -12.16 -11.09
CA LEU A 404 -6.79 -12.03 -12.03
C LEU A 404 -7.82 -11.06 -11.47
N ASN A 405 -8.17 -11.18 -10.18
CA ASN A 405 -9.05 -10.21 -9.52
C ASN A 405 -8.38 -8.82 -9.52
N ALA A 406 -7.09 -8.74 -9.20
CA ALA A 406 -6.40 -7.45 -9.17
C ALA A 406 -6.38 -6.76 -10.54
N LEU A 407 -6.06 -7.48 -11.61
CA LEU A 407 -6.12 -6.97 -12.97
C LEU A 407 -7.54 -6.57 -13.35
N TYR A 408 -8.55 -7.39 -13.00
CA TYR A 408 -9.95 -7.10 -13.26
C TYR A 408 -10.38 -5.76 -12.67
N TYR A 409 -10.11 -5.51 -11.39
CA TYR A 409 -10.46 -4.24 -10.74
C TYR A 409 -9.56 -3.09 -11.19
N ALA A 410 -8.27 -3.34 -11.45
CA ALA A 410 -7.36 -2.33 -11.98
C ALA A 410 -7.83 -1.80 -13.34
N GLN A 411 -8.26 -2.67 -14.24
CA GLN A 411 -8.78 -2.29 -15.56
C GLN A 411 -9.97 -1.34 -15.45
N ARG A 412 -10.80 -1.48 -14.42
CA ARG A 412 -12.06 -0.74 -14.20
C ARG A 412 -11.93 0.49 -13.32
N ALA A 413 -10.80 0.65 -12.65
CA ALA A 413 -10.57 1.79 -11.76
C ALA A 413 -10.24 3.06 -12.55
N THR A 414 -10.91 4.14 -12.18
CA THR A 414 -10.68 5.51 -12.66
C THR A 414 -10.43 6.45 -11.48
N PRO A 415 -9.71 7.58 -11.67
CA PRO A 415 -9.52 8.56 -10.60
C PRO A 415 -10.87 9.06 -10.04
N GLY A 416 -11.06 8.92 -8.73
CA GLY A 416 -12.31 9.28 -8.04
C GLY A 416 -13.48 8.30 -8.25
N GLY A 417 -13.30 7.23 -9.04
CA GLY A 417 -14.35 6.24 -9.28
C GLY A 417 -14.54 5.29 -8.09
N LEU A 418 -15.78 4.91 -7.82
CA LEU A 418 -16.13 3.90 -6.80
C LEU A 418 -16.39 2.55 -7.46
N LEU A 419 -15.62 1.53 -7.05
CA LEU A 419 -15.87 0.13 -7.37
C LEU A 419 -16.47 -0.58 -6.16
N ILE A 420 -17.36 -1.52 -6.42
CA ILE A 420 -17.88 -2.46 -5.42
C ILE A 420 -17.45 -3.85 -5.89
N SER A 421 -16.81 -4.61 -5.02
CA SER A 421 -16.33 -5.94 -5.36
C SER A 421 -17.49 -6.87 -5.76
N GLU A 422 -17.15 -7.97 -6.41
CA GLU A 422 -17.99 -9.16 -6.45
C GLU A 422 -18.37 -9.61 -5.03
N GLY A 423 -19.46 -10.39 -4.93
CA GLY A 423 -19.91 -10.95 -3.66
C GLY A 423 -18.77 -11.70 -2.98
N THR A 424 -18.43 -11.29 -1.77
CA THR A 424 -17.30 -11.79 -1.00
C THR A 424 -17.81 -12.51 0.24
N THR A 425 -17.54 -13.81 0.32
CA THR A 425 -18.14 -14.67 1.35
C THR A 425 -17.56 -14.42 2.74
N ILE A 426 -18.43 -14.38 3.74
CA ILE A 426 -18.10 -13.96 5.12
C ILE A 426 -17.82 -15.11 6.09
N ASP A 427 -18.13 -16.34 5.69
CA ASP A 427 -17.83 -17.55 6.46
C ASP A 427 -17.87 -18.80 5.54
N PRO A 428 -17.49 -19.99 6.03
CA PRO A 428 -17.53 -21.23 5.23
C PRO A 428 -18.92 -21.67 4.75
N THR A 429 -20.01 -21.24 5.40
CA THR A 429 -21.40 -21.58 5.04
C THR A 429 -22.01 -20.60 4.03
N ALA A 430 -21.38 -19.45 3.83
CA ALA A 430 -21.87 -18.34 3.02
C ALA A 430 -21.80 -18.55 1.50
N ASN A 431 -20.98 -19.48 1.02
CA ASN A 431 -20.72 -19.67 -0.41
C ASN A 431 -21.81 -20.49 -1.12
N GLY A 432 -22.06 -20.19 -2.41
CA GLY A 432 -22.96 -20.97 -3.27
C GLY A 432 -22.45 -21.24 -4.69
N TYR A 433 -21.23 -20.78 -5.01
CA TYR A 433 -20.69 -20.78 -6.36
C TYR A 433 -19.21 -21.16 -6.34
N PRO A 434 -18.67 -21.76 -7.43
CA PRO A 434 -17.26 -22.06 -7.50
C PRO A 434 -16.44 -20.76 -7.57
N ASN A 435 -15.23 -20.76 -7.00
CA ASN A 435 -14.23 -19.71 -7.20
C ASN A 435 -14.66 -18.29 -6.80
N VAL A 436 -15.59 -18.19 -5.86
CA VAL A 436 -15.96 -16.91 -5.24
C VAL A 436 -14.93 -16.55 -4.19
N PRO A 437 -14.30 -15.37 -4.24
CA PRO A 437 -13.38 -14.95 -3.19
C PRO A 437 -14.09 -14.78 -1.84
N ALA A 438 -13.40 -15.12 -0.76
CA ALA A 438 -13.85 -14.99 0.61
C ALA A 438 -13.16 -13.83 1.33
N ILE A 439 -13.59 -13.52 2.55
CA ILE A 439 -12.88 -12.62 3.46
C ILE A 439 -13.12 -12.92 4.95
N TYR A 440 -12.93 -14.19 5.34
CA TYR A 440 -13.09 -14.65 6.73
C TYR A 440 -11.82 -15.21 7.37
N THR A 441 -10.69 -15.10 6.67
CA THR A 441 -9.34 -15.38 7.20
C THR A 441 -8.39 -14.26 6.78
N GLU A 442 -7.27 -14.11 7.48
CA GLU A 442 -6.23 -13.16 7.06
C GLU A 442 -5.69 -13.49 5.65
N GLU A 443 -5.56 -14.77 5.30
CA GLU A 443 -5.13 -15.19 3.96
C GLU A 443 -6.09 -14.70 2.87
N HIS A 444 -7.41 -14.86 3.08
CA HIS A 444 -8.42 -14.32 2.17
C HIS A 444 -8.29 -12.80 2.03
N ALA A 445 -8.13 -12.07 3.15
CA ALA A 445 -8.00 -10.63 3.15
C ALA A 445 -6.71 -10.16 2.42
N LEU A 446 -5.60 -10.87 2.59
CA LEU A 446 -4.35 -10.54 1.90
C LEU A 446 -4.45 -10.78 0.40
N GLY A 447 -5.14 -11.85 -0.03
CA GLY A 447 -5.44 -12.08 -1.44
C GLY A 447 -6.13 -10.87 -2.10
N TRP A 448 -7.00 -10.20 -1.34
CA TRP A 448 -7.66 -8.98 -1.80
C TRP A 448 -6.77 -7.73 -1.85
N ARG A 449 -5.67 -7.69 -1.08
CA ARG A 449 -4.79 -6.52 -1.00
C ARG A 449 -4.21 -6.12 -2.35
N ALA A 450 -3.90 -7.08 -3.22
CA ALA A 450 -3.42 -6.79 -4.57
C ALA A 450 -4.47 -6.00 -5.38
N SER A 451 -5.75 -6.33 -5.24
CA SER A 451 -6.85 -5.65 -5.91
C SER A 451 -7.05 -4.23 -5.39
N THR A 452 -7.09 -4.06 -4.06
CA THR A 452 -7.27 -2.73 -3.45
C THR A 452 -6.11 -1.79 -3.78
N ASP A 453 -4.86 -2.27 -3.65
CA ASP A 453 -3.67 -1.52 -4.07
C ASP A 453 -3.72 -1.14 -5.55
N ALA A 454 -4.20 -2.04 -6.42
CA ALA A 454 -4.28 -1.75 -7.85
C ALA A 454 -5.33 -0.67 -8.18
N VAL A 455 -6.47 -0.66 -7.48
CA VAL A 455 -7.49 0.39 -7.59
C VAL A 455 -6.97 1.72 -7.05
N HIS A 456 -6.36 1.72 -5.86
CA HIS A 456 -5.82 2.93 -5.22
C HIS A 456 -4.69 3.56 -6.04
N ARG A 457 -3.84 2.77 -6.71
CA ARG A 457 -2.81 3.27 -7.64
C ARG A 457 -3.40 4.08 -8.80
N LYS A 458 -4.66 3.83 -9.19
CA LYS A 458 -5.38 4.61 -10.20
C LYS A 458 -6.24 5.73 -9.61
N GLY A 459 -6.14 5.98 -8.30
CA GLY A 459 -6.91 7.00 -7.59
C GLY A 459 -8.39 6.66 -7.42
N GLY A 460 -8.79 5.40 -7.62
CA GLY A 460 -10.15 4.94 -7.38
C GLY A 460 -10.36 4.49 -5.92
N PHE A 461 -11.62 4.25 -5.57
CA PHE A 461 -12.06 3.67 -4.29
C PHE A 461 -12.67 2.28 -4.52
N ILE A 462 -12.55 1.39 -3.55
CA ILE A 462 -13.17 0.06 -3.63
C ILE A 462 -13.78 -0.40 -2.30
N TYR A 463 -15.01 -0.91 -2.37
CA TYR A 463 -15.75 -1.48 -1.25
C TYR A 463 -15.86 -3.01 -1.39
N ALA A 464 -15.71 -3.75 -0.28
CA ALA A 464 -15.96 -5.19 -0.26
C ALA A 464 -17.45 -5.47 -0.05
N GLN A 465 -18.09 -6.20 -0.97
CA GLN A 465 -19.49 -6.59 -0.83
C GLN A 465 -19.60 -7.90 -0.01
N LEU A 466 -19.93 -7.77 1.27
CA LEU A 466 -20.05 -8.88 2.21
C LEU A 466 -21.33 -9.67 1.94
N TRP A 467 -21.17 -10.98 1.71
CA TRP A 467 -22.21 -11.79 1.09
C TRP A 467 -22.39 -13.16 1.74
N HIS A 468 -23.66 -13.56 1.89
CA HIS A 468 -24.06 -14.90 2.32
C HIS A 468 -25.29 -15.36 1.52
N VAL A 469 -25.14 -16.43 0.73
CA VAL A 469 -26.18 -16.84 -0.23
C VAL A 469 -27.41 -17.51 0.40
N GLY A 470 -27.24 -18.08 1.59
CA GLY A 470 -28.30 -18.80 2.30
C GLY A 470 -28.78 -20.00 1.49
N ARG A 471 -30.10 -20.14 1.32
CA ARG A 471 -30.73 -21.28 0.62
C ARG A 471 -30.34 -21.46 -0.84
N LEU A 472 -29.59 -20.51 -1.42
CA LEU A 472 -29.04 -20.59 -2.78
C LEU A 472 -27.74 -21.41 -2.85
N SER A 473 -27.18 -21.85 -1.72
CA SER A 473 -26.06 -22.78 -1.72
C SER A 473 -26.48 -24.21 -2.12
N GLN A 474 -25.53 -25.14 -2.12
CA GLN A 474 -25.70 -26.59 -2.32
C GLN A 474 -24.77 -27.32 -1.34
N PRO A 475 -25.08 -28.57 -0.97
CA PRO A 475 -24.26 -29.34 -0.03
C PRO A 475 -22.76 -29.34 -0.36
N LYS A 476 -22.40 -29.49 -1.64
CA LYS A 476 -21.00 -29.48 -2.09
C LYS A 476 -20.20 -28.21 -1.77
N PHE A 477 -20.86 -27.11 -1.43
CA PHE A 477 -20.23 -25.85 -1.02
C PHE A 477 -20.29 -25.61 0.49
N GLN A 478 -20.96 -26.49 1.23
CA GLN A 478 -21.11 -26.41 2.68
C GLN A 478 -20.05 -27.26 3.37
N PRO A 479 -19.61 -26.87 4.59
CA PRO A 479 -18.79 -27.72 5.44
C PRO A 479 -19.42 -29.11 5.59
N ASP A 480 -18.59 -30.15 5.46
CA ASP A 480 -18.98 -31.55 5.60
C ASP A 480 -20.14 -32.01 4.70
N ASN A 481 -20.37 -31.32 3.58
CA ASN A 481 -21.52 -31.55 2.69
C ASN A 481 -22.88 -31.45 3.40
N GLN A 482 -23.00 -30.60 4.43
CA GLN A 482 -24.26 -30.36 5.11
C GLN A 482 -25.26 -29.61 4.22
N LEU A 483 -26.54 -29.63 4.60
CA LEU A 483 -27.55 -28.83 3.92
C LEU A 483 -27.25 -27.33 4.08
N PRO A 484 -27.48 -26.52 3.02
CA PRO A 484 -27.44 -25.06 3.09
C PRO A 484 -28.30 -24.50 4.22
N VAL A 485 -28.03 -23.27 4.63
CA VAL A 485 -28.76 -22.60 5.73
C VAL A 485 -29.69 -21.51 5.24
N SER A 486 -30.77 -21.25 5.98
CA SER A 486 -31.78 -20.23 5.69
C SER A 486 -32.51 -19.80 6.97
N SER A 487 -33.41 -18.81 6.87
CA SER A 487 -34.31 -18.43 7.96
C SER A 487 -35.25 -19.56 8.37
N SER A 488 -35.77 -20.33 7.40
CA SER A 488 -36.61 -21.52 7.59
C SER A 488 -36.29 -22.60 6.56
N ALA A 489 -36.79 -23.82 6.81
CA ALA A 489 -36.59 -24.95 5.91
C ALA A 489 -37.34 -24.78 4.58
N THR A 490 -36.67 -24.17 3.60
CA THR A 490 -37.25 -23.81 2.31
C THR A 490 -36.31 -24.10 1.16
N THR A 491 -36.88 -24.31 -0.02
CA THR A 491 -36.12 -24.57 -1.26
C THR A 491 -36.05 -23.31 -2.11
N ALA A 492 -34.86 -22.92 -2.58
CA ALA A 492 -34.66 -21.73 -3.41
C ALA A 492 -35.45 -21.77 -4.74
N ARG A 493 -35.50 -22.95 -5.37
CA ARG A 493 -36.19 -23.22 -6.63
C ARG A 493 -36.35 -24.71 -6.84
N GLU A 494 -37.26 -25.11 -7.71
CA GLU A 494 -37.50 -26.51 -8.06
C GLU A 494 -36.20 -27.26 -8.42
N GLY A 495 -36.07 -28.50 -7.93
CA GLY A 495 -34.89 -29.34 -8.16
C GLY A 495 -33.69 -29.08 -7.26
N ARG A 496 -33.79 -28.18 -6.27
CA ARG A 496 -32.79 -28.03 -5.20
C ARG A 496 -33.23 -28.69 -3.90
N GLU A 497 -32.27 -29.08 -3.08
CA GLU A 497 -32.55 -29.51 -1.71
C GLU A 497 -33.00 -28.33 -0.85
N ALA A 498 -33.90 -28.61 0.11
CA ALA A 498 -34.32 -27.61 1.08
C ALA A 498 -33.15 -27.25 2.00
N ALA A 499 -32.94 -25.97 2.22
CA ALA A 499 -32.03 -25.50 3.25
C ALA A 499 -32.55 -25.90 4.63
N ARG A 500 -31.67 -26.05 5.62
CA ARG A 500 -32.05 -26.16 7.03
C ARG A 500 -32.29 -24.76 7.62
N ALA A 501 -33.22 -24.68 8.57
CA ALA A 501 -33.38 -23.46 9.36
C ALA A 501 -32.15 -23.26 10.27
N LEU A 502 -31.65 -22.03 10.34
CA LEU A 502 -30.64 -21.64 11.32
C LEU A 502 -31.19 -21.71 12.73
N THR A 503 -30.39 -22.14 13.69
CA THR A 503 -30.68 -21.94 15.11
C THR A 503 -30.36 -20.49 15.52
N VAL A 504 -30.94 -20.01 16.63
CA VAL A 504 -30.61 -18.67 17.17
C VAL A 504 -29.12 -18.51 17.43
N ALA A 505 -28.43 -19.55 17.91
CA ALA A 505 -26.98 -19.50 18.13
C ALA A 505 -26.21 -19.27 16.82
N GLU A 506 -26.56 -20.00 15.76
CA GLU A 506 -25.91 -19.84 14.45
C GLU A 506 -26.20 -18.47 13.83
N ILE A 507 -27.40 -17.91 14.04
CA ILE A 507 -27.71 -16.53 13.62
C ILE A 507 -26.73 -15.54 14.27
N LYS A 508 -26.48 -15.67 15.58
CA LYS A 508 -25.52 -14.82 16.29
C LYS A 508 -24.08 -15.02 15.82
N ASP A 509 -23.71 -16.22 15.40
CA ASP A 509 -22.36 -16.47 14.87
C ASP A 509 -22.18 -15.87 13.48
N ILE A 510 -23.20 -15.90 12.62
CA ILE A 510 -23.18 -15.20 11.31
C ILE A 510 -23.11 -13.67 11.50
N VAL A 511 -23.81 -13.12 12.49
CA VAL A 511 -23.70 -11.68 12.86
C VAL A 511 -22.26 -11.31 13.22
N LYS A 512 -21.56 -12.17 13.99
CA LYS A 512 -20.13 -11.96 14.31
C LYS A 512 -19.25 -12.11 13.08
N ALA A 513 -19.56 -13.05 12.19
CA ALA A 513 -18.80 -13.29 10.97
C ALA A 513 -18.82 -12.07 10.03
N TYR A 514 -19.97 -11.41 9.84
CA TYR A 514 -20.05 -10.14 9.10
C TYR A 514 -19.12 -9.06 9.68
N ALA A 515 -19.11 -8.88 11.00
CA ALA A 515 -18.24 -7.91 11.66
C ALA A 515 -16.75 -8.27 11.56
N HIS A 516 -16.41 -9.55 11.73
CA HIS A 516 -15.04 -10.04 11.57
C HIS A 516 -14.52 -9.81 10.14
N SER A 517 -15.33 -10.18 9.14
CA SER A 517 -15.02 -9.97 7.73
C SER A 517 -14.89 -8.49 7.37
N ALA A 518 -15.73 -7.62 7.93
CA ALA A 518 -15.62 -6.17 7.73
C ALA A 518 -14.30 -5.61 8.26
N LYS A 519 -13.87 -6.08 9.44
CA LYS A 519 -12.58 -5.70 10.02
C LYS A 519 -11.42 -6.15 9.16
N LEU A 520 -11.42 -7.40 8.69
CA LEU A 520 -10.41 -7.92 7.78
C LEU A 520 -10.36 -7.13 6.45
N ALA A 521 -11.54 -6.80 5.89
CA ALA A 521 -11.64 -6.01 4.68
C ALA A 521 -10.93 -4.65 4.81
N ILE A 522 -11.18 -3.92 5.89
CA ILE A 522 -10.65 -2.57 6.07
C ILE A 522 -9.20 -2.58 6.57
N GLU A 523 -8.88 -3.42 7.56
CA GLU A 523 -7.58 -3.37 8.23
C GLU A 523 -6.48 -4.15 7.51
N VAL A 524 -6.84 -5.26 6.85
CA VAL A 524 -5.87 -6.17 6.23
C VAL A 524 -5.90 -6.06 4.72
N ALA A 525 -7.08 -6.18 4.11
CA ALA A 525 -7.23 -6.11 2.66
C ALA A 525 -7.12 -4.67 2.12
N GLY A 526 -7.35 -3.64 2.94
CA GLY A 526 -7.23 -2.25 2.55
C GLY A 526 -8.42 -1.71 1.74
N PHE A 527 -9.61 -2.29 1.86
CA PHE A 527 -10.82 -1.71 1.28
C PHE A 527 -11.17 -0.36 1.94
N ASP A 528 -11.76 0.55 1.16
CA ASP A 528 -12.19 1.86 1.66
C ASP A 528 -13.39 1.74 2.60
N GLY A 529 -14.26 0.76 2.32
CA GLY A 529 -15.36 0.34 3.17
C GLY A 529 -15.94 -1.01 2.78
N VAL A 530 -17.09 -1.34 3.35
CA VAL A 530 -17.82 -2.60 3.09
C VAL A 530 -19.28 -2.35 2.78
N GLU A 531 -19.86 -3.16 1.91
CA GLU A 531 -21.29 -3.17 1.59
C GLU A 531 -21.92 -4.47 2.10
N ILE A 532 -22.90 -4.37 3.00
CA ILE A 532 -23.70 -5.51 3.45
C ILE A 532 -24.70 -5.86 2.34
N HIS A 533 -24.61 -7.07 1.79
CA HIS A 533 -25.55 -7.51 0.74
C HIS A 533 -26.83 -8.08 1.35
N ALA A 534 -27.89 -7.26 1.40
CA ALA A 534 -29.22 -7.60 1.93
C ALA A 534 -30.31 -7.58 0.85
N ALA A 535 -29.97 -8.09 -0.35
CA ALA A 535 -30.79 -8.03 -1.56
C ALA A 535 -30.82 -9.37 -2.32
N HIS A 536 -31.62 -9.42 -3.39
CA HIS A 536 -31.71 -10.49 -4.41
C HIS A 536 -32.03 -11.90 -3.92
N GLY A 537 -32.73 -12.00 -2.80
CA GLY A 537 -33.17 -13.23 -2.18
C GLY A 537 -32.07 -13.98 -1.43
N TYR A 538 -30.98 -13.32 -1.07
CA TYR A 538 -29.91 -13.89 -0.24
C TYR A 538 -30.25 -13.86 1.26
N LEU A 539 -29.36 -14.40 2.11
CA LEU A 539 -29.71 -14.81 3.48
C LEU A 539 -30.44 -13.72 4.28
N ILE A 540 -29.97 -12.47 4.24
CA ILE A 540 -30.60 -11.38 5.00
C ILE A 540 -32.03 -11.15 4.51
N GLU A 541 -32.27 -11.12 3.20
CA GLU A 541 -33.61 -10.94 2.64
C GLU A 541 -34.51 -12.17 2.89
N GLN A 542 -33.92 -13.37 3.00
CA GLN A 542 -34.64 -14.58 3.44
C GLN A 542 -35.17 -14.45 4.88
N PHE A 543 -34.56 -13.63 5.74
CA PHE A 543 -35.14 -13.29 7.04
C PHE A 543 -36.18 -12.16 6.92
N LEU A 544 -35.98 -11.21 6.01
CA LEU A 544 -36.88 -10.08 5.85
C LEU A 544 -38.27 -10.49 5.36
N THR A 545 -38.41 -11.49 4.48
CA THR A 545 -39.70 -11.79 3.83
C THR A 545 -40.50 -12.92 4.48
N ASP A 546 -41.83 -12.79 4.45
CA ASP A 546 -42.77 -13.74 5.08
C ASP A 546 -42.98 -15.03 4.27
N ASN A 547 -42.63 -15.02 2.98
CA ASN A 547 -42.73 -16.22 2.14
C ASN A 547 -41.52 -17.17 2.27
N THR A 548 -40.48 -16.76 3.00
CA THR A 548 -39.31 -17.62 3.29
C THR A 548 -38.99 -17.74 4.77
N ASN A 549 -39.42 -16.78 5.59
CA ASN A 549 -39.24 -16.79 7.03
C ASN A 549 -40.53 -17.22 7.76
N PHE A 550 -40.62 -18.51 8.09
CA PHE A 550 -41.72 -19.11 8.85
C PHE A 550 -41.39 -19.29 10.34
N ARG A 551 -40.39 -18.56 10.85
CA ARG A 551 -39.97 -18.68 12.25
C ARG A 551 -41.05 -18.16 13.20
N THR A 552 -41.11 -18.78 14.37
CA THR A 552 -42.01 -18.38 15.48
C THR A 552 -41.24 -17.79 16.67
N ASP A 553 -39.92 -17.68 16.57
CA ASP A 553 -39.06 -17.05 17.57
C ASP A 553 -38.85 -15.54 17.30
N GLU A 554 -37.89 -14.92 17.99
CA GLU A 554 -37.61 -13.49 17.91
C GLU A 554 -37.18 -12.97 16.53
N TYR A 555 -36.95 -13.87 15.57
CA TYR A 555 -36.56 -13.55 14.19
C TYR A 555 -37.70 -13.74 13.17
N GLY A 556 -38.92 -14.07 13.59
CA GLY A 556 -40.07 -14.29 12.68
C GLY A 556 -41.36 -13.60 13.10
N GLY A 557 -42.38 -13.72 12.25
CA GLY A 557 -43.69 -13.07 12.46
C GLY A 557 -43.68 -11.60 12.04
N SER A 558 -43.64 -10.68 13.01
CA SER A 558 -43.78 -9.24 12.74
C SER A 558 -42.61 -8.68 11.91
N ILE A 559 -42.82 -7.54 11.24
CA ILE A 559 -41.77 -6.85 10.46
C ILE A 559 -40.54 -6.55 11.33
N GLU A 560 -40.76 -6.13 12.58
CA GLU A 560 -39.70 -5.82 13.54
C GLU A 560 -38.82 -7.04 13.84
N ASN A 561 -39.43 -8.20 14.07
CA ASN A 561 -38.70 -9.44 14.34
C ASN A 561 -37.98 -9.94 13.09
N ARG A 562 -38.61 -9.89 11.92
CA ARG A 562 -37.98 -10.28 10.64
C ARG A 562 -36.78 -9.39 10.29
N ALA A 563 -36.87 -8.09 10.57
CA ALA A 563 -35.80 -7.12 10.38
C ALA A 563 -34.68 -7.20 11.44
N ARG A 564 -34.89 -7.91 12.55
CA ARG A 564 -33.92 -8.02 13.65
C ARG A 564 -32.56 -8.53 13.17
N PHE A 565 -32.53 -9.56 12.32
CA PHE A 565 -31.27 -10.11 11.82
C PHE A 565 -30.46 -9.08 11.02
N LEU A 566 -31.11 -8.29 10.16
CA LEU A 566 -30.46 -7.22 9.41
C LEU A 566 -29.85 -6.18 10.35
N PHE A 567 -30.62 -5.70 11.33
CA PHE A 567 -30.13 -4.66 12.24
C PHE A 567 -29.04 -5.15 13.19
N GLU A 568 -29.10 -6.40 13.65
CA GLU A 568 -28.01 -7.00 14.43
C GLU A 568 -26.70 -7.09 13.61
N ILE A 569 -26.78 -7.39 12.31
CA ILE A 569 -25.61 -7.32 11.43
C ILE A 569 -25.10 -5.89 11.31
N VAL A 570 -25.98 -4.92 11.05
CA VAL A 570 -25.58 -3.51 10.93
C VAL A 570 -24.90 -3.04 12.21
N ASP A 571 -25.52 -3.26 13.38
CA ASP A 571 -24.98 -2.94 14.70
C ASP A 571 -23.59 -3.57 14.93
N SER A 572 -23.46 -4.85 14.63
CA SER A 572 -22.20 -5.59 14.80
C SER A 572 -21.09 -5.05 13.89
N VAL A 573 -21.41 -4.72 12.63
CA VAL A 573 -20.44 -4.18 11.67
C VAL A 573 -20.04 -2.74 12.03
N VAL A 574 -20.98 -1.86 12.38
CA VAL A 574 -20.65 -0.47 12.79
C VAL A 574 -19.94 -0.40 14.14
N ALA A 575 -20.07 -1.43 14.98
CA ALA A 575 -19.24 -1.57 16.19
C ALA A 575 -17.80 -1.99 15.87
N ALA A 576 -17.60 -2.76 14.80
CA ALA A 576 -16.28 -3.24 14.38
C ALA A 576 -15.50 -2.22 13.54
N VAL A 577 -16.18 -1.40 12.73
CA VAL A 577 -15.57 -0.41 11.83
C VAL A 577 -16.40 0.88 11.80
N LEU A 578 -15.80 2.01 11.41
CA LEU A 578 -16.50 3.30 11.36
C LEU A 578 -17.76 3.22 10.48
N ALA A 579 -18.90 3.72 10.99
CA ALA A 579 -20.18 3.72 10.26
C ALA A 579 -20.07 4.37 8.86
N SER A 580 -19.25 5.41 8.71
CA SER A 580 -18.99 6.08 7.43
C SER A 580 -18.23 5.23 6.41
N LYS A 581 -17.82 4.01 6.77
CA LYS A 581 -17.22 2.99 5.89
C LYS A 581 -18.16 1.80 5.65
N VAL A 582 -19.37 1.85 6.17
CA VAL A 582 -20.37 0.79 6.04
C VAL A 582 -21.45 1.26 5.08
N ALA A 583 -21.82 0.38 4.17
CA ALA A 583 -22.92 0.56 3.24
C ALA A 583 -23.83 -0.67 3.25
N ILE A 584 -25.02 -0.56 2.68
CA ILE A 584 -25.95 -1.68 2.58
C ILE A 584 -26.67 -1.66 1.25
N ARG A 585 -26.84 -2.85 0.65
CA ARG A 585 -27.62 -3.05 -0.56
C ARG A 585 -28.93 -3.76 -0.25
N ILE A 586 -30.05 -3.21 -0.72
CA ILE A 586 -31.41 -3.76 -0.57
C ILE A 586 -32.17 -3.70 -1.90
N SER A 587 -33.18 -4.55 -2.06
CA SER A 587 -33.93 -4.70 -3.31
C SER A 587 -35.45 -4.73 -3.12
N PRO A 588 -36.07 -3.59 -2.73
CA PRO A 588 -37.47 -3.55 -2.30
C PRO A 588 -38.50 -3.92 -3.38
N GLU A 589 -38.10 -3.92 -4.65
CA GLU A 589 -38.98 -4.20 -5.79
C GLU A 589 -38.56 -5.48 -6.55
N CYS A 590 -37.59 -6.24 -6.06
CA CYS A 590 -37.08 -7.42 -6.76
C CYS A 590 -37.60 -8.73 -6.17
N ASP A 591 -38.44 -9.44 -6.92
CA ASP A 591 -38.91 -10.80 -6.57
C ASP A 591 -37.92 -11.88 -7.08
N MET A 592 -36.63 -11.79 -6.72
CA MET A 592 -35.62 -12.75 -7.20
C MET A 592 -35.54 -14.01 -6.34
N GLN A 593 -35.16 -15.14 -6.96
CA GLN A 593 -34.92 -16.42 -6.28
C GLN A 593 -36.10 -16.90 -5.41
N GLY A 594 -37.34 -16.55 -5.79
CA GLY A 594 -38.55 -16.94 -5.05
C GLY A 594 -38.67 -16.30 -3.66
N VAL A 595 -38.00 -15.18 -3.42
CA VAL A 595 -38.12 -14.38 -2.18
C VAL A 595 -39.01 -13.17 -2.49
N LYS A 596 -40.11 -13.03 -1.74
CA LYS A 596 -41.13 -12.00 -1.94
C LYS A 596 -41.87 -11.73 -0.63
N ASP A 597 -42.13 -10.48 -0.34
CA ASP A 597 -42.96 -10.10 0.81
C ASP A 597 -44.43 -9.88 0.42
N SER A 598 -45.37 -10.19 1.32
CA SER A 598 -46.78 -9.83 1.12
C SER A 598 -47.04 -8.32 1.24
N ASP A 599 -46.21 -7.57 1.97
CA ASP A 599 -46.31 -6.11 2.16
C ASP A 599 -44.92 -5.43 2.11
N PRO A 600 -44.28 -5.41 0.93
CA PRO A 600 -42.92 -4.90 0.78
C PRO A 600 -42.82 -3.41 1.10
N VAL A 601 -43.90 -2.64 0.89
CA VAL A 601 -43.89 -1.19 1.18
C VAL A 601 -43.70 -0.93 2.67
N HIS A 602 -44.47 -1.59 3.54
CA HIS A 602 -44.31 -1.41 4.99
C HIS A 602 -42.99 -1.98 5.49
N LEU A 603 -42.59 -3.17 5.02
CA LEU A 603 -41.32 -3.80 5.38
C LEU A 603 -40.13 -2.88 5.07
N TYR A 604 -40.01 -2.42 3.84
CA TYR A 604 -38.86 -1.62 3.42
C TYR A 604 -38.93 -0.17 3.93
N SER A 605 -40.12 0.36 4.21
CA SER A 605 -40.25 1.63 4.94
C SER A 605 -39.71 1.52 6.36
N TYR A 606 -39.99 0.40 7.05
CA TYR A 606 -39.42 0.12 8.37
C TYR A 606 -37.90 -0.04 8.32
N VAL A 607 -37.38 -0.80 7.35
CA VAL A 607 -35.93 -0.99 7.18
C VAL A 607 -35.23 0.33 6.92
N LEU A 608 -35.69 1.13 5.96
CA LEU A 608 -35.09 2.43 5.63
C LEU A 608 -35.15 3.42 6.80
N GLY A 609 -36.30 3.53 7.47
CA GLY A 609 -36.43 4.39 8.66
C GLY A 609 -35.58 3.91 9.84
N GLY A 610 -35.27 2.62 9.93
CA GLY A 610 -34.30 2.10 10.89
C GLY A 610 -32.85 2.41 10.51
N LEU A 611 -32.52 2.35 9.22
CA LEU A 611 -31.19 2.66 8.70
C LEU A 611 -30.81 4.15 8.87
N ASP A 612 -31.79 5.06 8.90
CA ASP A 612 -31.58 6.50 9.17
C ASP A 612 -30.79 6.78 10.45
N LYS A 613 -30.83 5.85 11.42
CA LYS A 613 -30.11 5.97 12.71
C LYS A 613 -28.61 5.85 12.58
N TYR A 614 -28.10 5.36 11.44
CA TYR A 614 -26.69 5.12 11.20
C TYR A 614 -26.17 6.10 10.15
N ASN A 615 -24.97 6.65 10.39
CA ASN A 615 -24.28 7.46 9.40
C ASN A 615 -23.52 6.56 8.41
N LEU A 616 -24.25 5.73 7.66
CA LEU A 616 -23.69 4.85 6.64
C LEU A 616 -23.13 5.66 5.48
N SER A 617 -22.14 5.13 4.77
CA SER A 617 -21.60 5.76 3.56
C SER A 617 -22.68 5.87 2.48
N TYR A 618 -23.39 4.78 2.20
CA TYR A 618 -24.47 4.77 1.22
C TYR A 618 -25.47 3.62 1.44
N ILE A 619 -26.68 3.80 0.92
CA ILE A 619 -27.69 2.76 0.70
C ILE A 619 -27.80 2.53 -0.80
N HIS A 620 -27.67 1.28 -1.21
CA HIS A 620 -27.68 0.85 -2.59
C HIS A 620 -29.01 0.17 -2.91
N LEU A 621 -29.83 0.83 -3.72
CA LEU A 621 -31.15 0.36 -4.12
C LEU A 621 -31.09 -0.23 -5.53
N THR A 622 -31.77 -1.37 -5.72
CA THR A 622 -31.82 -2.05 -7.03
C THR A 622 -33.24 -2.02 -7.59
N GLU A 623 -33.36 -1.50 -8.81
CA GLU A 623 -34.58 -1.52 -9.62
C GLU A 623 -34.77 -2.88 -10.30
N PRO A 624 -36.03 -3.30 -10.52
CA PRO A 624 -36.37 -4.62 -11.04
C PRO A 624 -36.13 -4.80 -12.54
N VAL A 625 -35.05 -4.27 -13.10
CA VAL A 625 -34.70 -4.47 -14.53
C VAL A 625 -33.80 -5.69 -14.69
N TRP A 626 -34.39 -6.77 -15.18
CA TRP A 626 -33.75 -8.09 -15.14
C TRP A 626 -32.91 -8.45 -16.38
N GLY A 627 -32.77 -7.57 -17.37
CA GLY A 627 -31.95 -7.80 -18.55
C GLY A 627 -32.26 -9.15 -19.20
N SER A 628 -31.28 -10.05 -19.30
CA SER A 628 -31.44 -11.42 -19.86
C SER A 628 -32.43 -12.32 -19.10
N TRP A 629 -32.90 -11.91 -17.91
CA TRP A 629 -33.80 -12.69 -17.05
C TRP A 629 -35.23 -12.09 -17.00
N GLY A 630 -35.50 -11.04 -17.78
CA GLY A 630 -36.83 -10.43 -17.94
C GLY A 630 -36.79 -8.91 -18.11
N GLU A 631 -37.87 -8.33 -18.63
CA GLU A 631 -38.09 -6.88 -18.66
C GLU A 631 -38.77 -6.44 -17.36
N GLY A 632 -38.14 -5.48 -16.68
CA GLY A 632 -38.76 -4.78 -15.54
C GLY A 632 -39.67 -3.64 -15.99
N PRO A 633 -40.44 -3.03 -15.06
CA PRO A 633 -41.06 -1.74 -15.29
C PRO A 633 -40.03 -0.71 -15.77
N LYS A 634 -40.47 0.29 -16.54
CA LYS A 634 -39.59 1.38 -16.96
C LYS A 634 -39.01 2.09 -15.75
N HIS A 635 -37.81 2.65 -15.86
CA HIS A 635 -37.21 3.47 -14.81
C HIS A 635 -38.17 4.57 -14.29
N SER A 636 -38.99 5.16 -15.15
CA SER A 636 -40.01 6.16 -14.80
C SER A 636 -41.18 5.63 -13.95
N GLU A 637 -41.37 4.32 -13.92
CA GLU A 637 -42.46 3.62 -13.21
C GLU A 637 -41.98 2.97 -11.89
N SER A 638 -40.66 2.97 -11.65
CA SER A 638 -40.03 2.53 -10.42
C SER A 638 -40.58 3.29 -9.22
N LYS A 639 -40.91 2.56 -8.15
CA LYS A 639 -41.36 3.18 -6.88
C LYS A 639 -40.16 3.52 -5.98
N LEU A 640 -38.91 3.32 -6.44
CA LEU A 640 -37.70 3.67 -5.69
C LEU A 640 -37.62 5.12 -5.28
N ASN A 641 -38.20 6.05 -6.06
CA ASN A 641 -38.26 7.47 -5.67
C ASN A 641 -38.98 7.66 -4.32
N LYS A 642 -39.99 6.82 -4.03
CA LYS A 642 -40.68 6.86 -2.72
C LYS A 642 -39.73 6.40 -1.61
N TYR A 643 -38.97 5.33 -1.84
CA TYR A 643 -37.99 4.82 -0.87
C TYR A 643 -36.82 5.78 -0.66
N GLN A 644 -36.36 6.47 -1.70
CA GLN A 644 -35.33 7.51 -1.58
C GLN A 644 -35.76 8.61 -0.62
N SER A 645 -37.00 9.11 -0.74
CA SER A 645 -37.53 10.15 0.17
C SER A 645 -37.64 9.71 1.64
N LEU A 646 -37.52 8.41 1.93
CA LEU A 646 -37.51 7.89 3.28
C LEU A 646 -36.14 7.96 3.94
N ASN A 647 -35.05 8.08 3.17
CA ASN A 647 -33.72 8.34 3.73
C ASN A 647 -33.65 9.80 4.17
N LYS A 648 -33.69 10.03 5.48
CA LYS A 648 -33.59 11.37 6.09
C LYS A 648 -32.17 11.68 6.55
N ASN A 649 -31.25 10.71 6.48
CA ASN A 649 -29.88 10.93 6.89
C ASN A 649 -29.07 11.63 5.80
N LYS A 650 -28.78 12.92 6.01
CA LYS A 650 -27.98 13.75 5.08
C LYS A 650 -26.56 13.26 4.83
N TYR A 651 -26.02 12.38 5.69
CA TYR A 651 -24.68 11.81 5.54
C TYR A 651 -24.68 10.55 4.68
N THR A 652 -25.82 9.89 4.51
CA THR A 652 -25.93 8.63 3.78
C THR A 652 -26.41 8.85 2.36
N LYS A 653 -25.57 8.47 1.40
CA LYS A 653 -25.83 8.62 -0.03
C LYS A 653 -26.70 7.50 -0.59
N ILE A 654 -27.38 7.75 -1.70
CA ILE A 654 -28.19 6.74 -2.40
C ILE A 654 -27.51 6.34 -3.71
N ILE A 655 -27.26 5.04 -3.88
CA ILE A 655 -26.84 4.46 -5.16
C ILE A 655 -28.04 3.77 -5.81
N LEU A 656 -28.33 4.07 -7.08
CA LEU A 656 -29.33 3.36 -7.87
C LEU A 656 -28.68 2.41 -8.86
N THR A 657 -29.26 1.22 -9.03
CA THR A 657 -28.88 0.26 -10.07
C THR A 657 -30.10 -0.41 -10.69
N GLY A 658 -29.92 -1.03 -11.86
CA GLY A 658 -30.97 -1.78 -12.53
C GLY A 658 -31.09 -1.41 -14.01
N GLY A 659 -30.02 -1.58 -14.79
CA GLY A 659 -30.11 -1.44 -16.26
C GLY A 659 -29.98 -0.02 -16.81
N TYR A 660 -29.43 0.91 -16.03
CA TYR A 660 -29.11 2.26 -16.51
C TYR A 660 -28.17 2.26 -17.73
N THR A 661 -28.47 3.10 -18.72
CA THR A 661 -27.55 3.58 -19.75
C THR A 661 -27.06 4.98 -19.40
N GLY A 662 -26.10 5.54 -20.14
CA GLY A 662 -25.60 6.90 -19.90
C GLY A 662 -26.70 7.96 -19.85
N ASP A 663 -27.60 7.97 -20.84
CA ASP A 663 -28.66 8.99 -20.95
C ASP A 663 -29.66 8.94 -19.79
N ILE A 664 -30.17 7.74 -19.46
CA ILE A 664 -31.14 7.60 -18.35
C ILE A 664 -30.49 7.68 -16.98
N ALA A 665 -29.18 7.46 -16.87
CA ALA A 665 -28.41 7.73 -15.66
C ALA A 665 -28.33 9.23 -15.41
N GLU A 666 -28.00 10.03 -16.44
CA GLU A 666 -27.96 11.49 -16.36
C GLU A 666 -29.34 12.05 -15.98
N GLU A 667 -30.41 11.59 -16.66
CA GLU A 667 -31.78 12.00 -16.36
C GLU A 667 -32.15 11.72 -14.88
N ALA A 668 -31.77 10.55 -14.35
CA ALA A 668 -32.06 10.21 -12.97
C ALA A 668 -31.30 11.08 -11.96
N LEU A 669 -30.08 11.50 -12.27
CA LEU A 669 -29.29 12.42 -11.45
C LEU A 669 -29.86 13.85 -11.51
N GLU A 670 -30.24 14.35 -12.68
CA GLU A 670 -30.90 15.65 -12.85
C GLU A 670 -32.22 15.73 -12.06
N GLN A 671 -32.97 14.63 -12.03
CA GLN A 671 -34.20 14.49 -11.25
C GLN A 671 -33.97 14.26 -9.75
N ASN A 672 -32.70 14.24 -9.30
CA ASN A 672 -32.30 13.96 -7.92
C ASN A 672 -32.88 12.65 -7.38
N ARG A 673 -32.97 11.59 -8.20
CA ARG A 673 -33.48 10.27 -7.77
C ARG A 673 -32.49 9.49 -6.90
N GLY A 674 -31.21 9.77 -7.05
CA GLY A 674 -30.11 9.19 -6.28
C GLY A 674 -28.88 10.09 -6.36
N ASP A 675 -27.87 9.81 -5.52
CA ASP A 675 -26.60 10.55 -5.53
C ASP A 675 -25.59 9.94 -6.53
N LEU A 676 -25.73 8.64 -6.82
CA LEU A 676 -24.82 7.83 -7.63
C LEU A 676 -25.60 6.80 -8.46
N ILE A 677 -25.08 6.47 -9.64
CA ILE A 677 -25.61 5.38 -10.48
C ILE A 677 -24.56 4.27 -10.59
N GLY A 678 -24.95 3.05 -10.26
CA GLY A 678 -24.08 1.88 -10.36
C GLY A 678 -24.30 1.10 -11.66
N PHE A 679 -23.20 0.72 -12.30
CA PHE A 679 -23.20 -0.12 -13.48
C PHE A 679 -22.57 -1.47 -13.14
N GLY A 680 -23.21 -2.57 -13.55
CA GLY A 680 -22.72 -3.93 -13.28
C GLY A 680 -22.33 -4.65 -14.56
N ARG A 681 -23.35 -5.04 -15.35
CA ARG A 681 -23.18 -5.90 -16.53
C ARG A 681 -22.27 -5.26 -17.60
N ASP A 682 -22.46 -3.98 -17.88
CA ASP A 682 -21.68 -3.32 -18.94
C ASP A 682 -20.20 -3.17 -18.56
N PHE A 683 -19.86 -3.06 -17.27
CA PHE A 683 -18.47 -3.07 -16.80
C PHE A 683 -17.79 -4.42 -17.02
N ILE A 684 -18.53 -5.52 -17.17
CA ILE A 684 -17.92 -6.83 -17.41
C ILE A 684 -17.20 -6.81 -18.76
N THR A 685 -17.88 -6.41 -19.83
CA THR A 685 -17.33 -6.42 -21.20
C THR A 685 -16.63 -5.12 -21.60
N ASN A 686 -16.74 -4.07 -20.79
CA ASN A 686 -16.17 -2.75 -21.08
C ASN A 686 -15.36 -2.28 -19.86
N PRO A 687 -14.07 -2.64 -19.77
CA PRO A 687 -13.23 -2.25 -18.63
C PRO A 687 -13.12 -0.72 -18.46
N ASP A 688 -13.21 0.01 -19.57
CA ASP A 688 -13.14 1.46 -19.71
C ASP A 688 -14.52 2.14 -19.79
N LEU A 689 -15.58 1.50 -19.28
CA LEU A 689 -16.98 1.95 -19.43
C LEU A 689 -17.18 3.44 -19.09
N VAL A 690 -16.54 3.93 -18.02
CA VAL A 690 -16.64 5.35 -17.60
C VAL A 690 -16.23 6.29 -18.73
N TYR A 691 -15.13 5.98 -19.42
CA TYR A 691 -14.65 6.79 -20.54
C TYR A 691 -15.52 6.61 -21.78
N ARG A 692 -16.03 5.39 -22.04
CA ARG A 692 -16.99 5.16 -23.14
C ARG A 692 -18.25 6.00 -22.98
N ILE A 693 -18.82 6.07 -21.77
CA ILE A 693 -19.97 6.95 -21.49
C ILE A 693 -19.58 8.42 -21.65
N LYS A 694 -18.50 8.86 -20.99
CA LYS A 694 -18.06 10.26 -20.98
C LYS A 694 -17.83 10.83 -22.38
N PHE A 695 -17.27 10.03 -23.27
CA PHE A 695 -16.90 10.45 -24.62
C PHE A 695 -17.84 9.90 -25.70
N ASN A 696 -19.01 9.38 -25.29
CA ASN A 696 -20.06 8.87 -26.17
C ASN A 696 -19.56 7.88 -27.23
N LYS A 697 -18.96 6.79 -26.78
CA LYS A 697 -18.45 5.75 -27.67
C LYS A 697 -19.08 4.39 -27.44
N TYR A 698 -18.85 3.52 -28.41
CA TYR A 698 -19.50 2.23 -28.50
C TYR A 698 -19.29 1.42 -27.21
N ILE A 699 -20.40 0.98 -26.60
CA ILE A 699 -20.40 0.07 -25.45
C ILE A 699 -20.69 -1.33 -26.01
N ALA A 700 -19.71 -2.23 -25.85
CA ALA A 700 -19.85 -3.63 -26.27
C ALA A 700 -20.99 -4.29 -25.48
N LYS A 701 -21.92 -4.92 -26.20
CA LYS A 701 -23.04 -5.66 -25.59
C LYS A 701 -22.54 -6.97 -24.99
N TYR A 702 -23.09 -7.33 -23.84
CA TYR A 702 -22.75 -8.55 -23.09
C TYR A 702 -23.23 -9.88 -23.72
N GLY A 703 -23.92 -9.86 -24.87
CA GLY A 703 -24.30 -11.01 -25.73
C GLY A 703 -24.18 -12.43 -25.15
N ASN A 704 -23.41 -13.30 -25.83
CA ASN A 704 -23.10 -14.69 -25.40
C ASN A 704 -22.16 -14.77 -24.17
N ALA A 705 -21.72 -13.64 -23.61
CA ALA A 705 -20.84 -13.60 -22.43
C ALA A 705 -21.53 -14.06 -21.13
N ALA A 706 -22.87 -14.23 -21.15
CA ALA A 706 -23.61 -14.82 -20.04
C ALA A 706 -23.09 -16.22 -19.62
N LYS A 707 -22.48 -16.98 -20.55
CA LYS A 707 -21.81 -18.26 -20.25
C LYS A 707 -20.47 -18.08 -19.50
N GLY A 708 -19.82 -16.92 -19.63
CA GLY A 708 -18.52 -16.58 -19.03
C GLY A 708 -18.58 -15.83 -17.71
N PHE A 709 -19.74 -15.30 -17.28
CA PHE A 709 -19.87 -14.56 -16.01
C PHE A 709 -19.41 -15.35 -14.78
N TYR A 710 -19.47 -16.68 -14.85
CA TYR A 710 -19.02 -17.61 -13.81
C TYR A 710 -17.85 -18.50 -14.29
N GLY A 711 -17.16 -18.08 -15.36
CA GLY A 711 -15.97 -18.74 -15.86
C GLY A 711 -14.84 -18.71 -14.83
N SER A 712 -14.01 -19.74 -14.85
CA SER A 712 -12.86 -19.85 -13.96
C SER A 712 -11.57 -19.30 -14.58
N SER A 713 -11.52 -18.95 -15.86
CA SER A 713 -10.26 -18.58 -16.54
C SER A 713 -10.16 -17.08 -16.81
N LYS A 714 -9.03 -16.66 -17.43
CA LYS A 714 -8.79 -15.25 -17.82
C LYS A 714 -9.71 -14.80 -18.96
N GLU A 715 -10.12 -15.76 -19.80
CA GLU A 715 -10.99 -15.53 -20.95
C GLU A 715 -12.37 -15.09 -20.49
N GLN A 716 -12.91 -14.03 -21.09
CA GLN A 716 -14.16 -13.38 -20.70
C GLN A 716 -14.16 -12.84 -19.26
N TYR A 717 -12.97 -12.59 -18.70
CA TYR A 717 -12.81 -11.96 -17.39
C TYR A 717 -11.92 -10.72 -17.49
N THR A 718 -10.68 -10.87 -17.96
CA THR A 718 -9.68 -9.77 -18.04
C THR A 718 -9.19 -9.49 -19.46
N ASP A 719 -9.72 -10.16 -20.48
CA ASP A 719 -9.29 -10.09 -21.88
C ASP A 719 -10.21 -9.22 -22.76
N TYR A 720 -11.12 -8.46 -22.16
CA TYR A 720 -11.91 -7.47 -22.88
C TYR A 720 -11.05 -6.26 -23.25
N PRO A 721 -11.05 -5.83 -24.53
CA PRO A 721 -10.25 -4.70 -24.97
C PRO A 721 -10.86 -3.35 -24.55
N THR A 722 -10.02 -2.33 -24.39
CA THR A 722 -10.50 -0.94 -24.33
C THR A 722 -11.00 -0.46 -25.69
N TRP A 723 -11.68 0.67 -25.72
CA TRP A 723 -12.17 1.28 -26.95
C TRP A 723 -11.02 1.71 -27.88
N GLU A 724 -9.87 2.18 -27.37
CA GLU A 724 -8.71 2.56 -28.19
C GLU A 724 -8.06 1.31 -28.78
N GLU A 725 -7.97 0.22 -28.01
CA GLU A 725 -7.45 -1.05 -28.49
C GLU A 725 -8.33 -1.60 -29.62
N GLN A 726 -9.67 -1.50 -29.50
CA GLN A 726 -10.61 -1.85 -30.57
C GLN A 726 -10.39 -0.98 -31.81
N GLU A 727 -10.37 0.36 -31.66
CA GLU A 727 -10.17 1.30 -32.78
C GLU A 727 -8.81 1.09 -33.47
N ALA A 728 -7.75 0.81 -32.71
CA ALA A 728 -6.42 0.54 -33.25
C ALA A 728 -6.37 -0.77 -34.06
N VAL A 729 -7.00 -1.84 -33.57
CA VAL A 729 -7.08 -3.12 -34.30
C VAL A 729 -7.88 -2.96 -35.60
N GLU A 730 -9.01 -2.24 -35.56
CA GLU A 730 -9.80 -1.96 -36.76
C GLU A 730 -9.07 -1.09 -37.78
N PHE A 731 -8.26 -0.13 -37.32
CA PHE A 731 -7.42 0.70 -38.18
C PHE A 731 -6.33 -0.13 -38.86
N LEU A 732 -5.66 -1.03 -38.14
CA LEU A 732 -4.60 -1.90 -38.68
C LEU A 732 -5.14 -2.98 -39.65
N ALA A 733 -6.42 -3.32 -39.54
CA ALA A 733 -7.07 -4.30 -40.42
C ALA A 733 -7.54 -3.71 -41.76
N LYS A 734 -7.61 -2.38 -41.88
CA LYS A 734 -7.95 -1.63 -43.10
C LYS A 734 -6.68 -1.24 -43.86
#